data_AF-A0A8C4N753-F1
#
_entry.id   AF-A0A8C4N753-F1
#
_cell.length_a   1.000
_cell.length_b   1.000
_cell.length_c   1.000
_cell.angle_alpha   90.00
_cell.angle_beta   90.00
_cell.angle_gamma   90.00
#
_symmetry.space_group_name_H-M   'P 1'
#
loop_
_entity.id
_entity.type
_entity.pdbx_description
1 polymer ?
#
loop_
_entity_poly.entity_id
_entity_poly.type
_entity_poly.pdbx_seq_one_letter_code
_entity_poly.pdbx_strand_id
1 'polypeptide(L)'
;MAGGELADGWLRSEAMAPGPERRGRAAEEEPAPVEKAFFQDEDSCSDCSNQDKPGTRLQSFVPEGTTHFPEVFQTSHLLFYERFRAYQDYILADCKASEVREFTAEFLEKVLESSGWRAVWHTNVFEVLVEVIDVDYAALKAVVSLADPYLCDSPVSTFTLECMQELLELKEHRLPLQELWVVFDDSGVFDQTALAIEHVRFFYQNIWRSWDEEEEDEYDYFVRCVEPRLRLHYDILENRVPSGLIVDYRNLLSQCEESYRKFLNLRSSLSNCSSDSEQENISMVEGLKLYSEIEQLKQKLKLIENPLLRYVFGYQKNSNIQAKGVRPNGQKVTHVVASTMMTGLLWSLLRDRLCQEPSKEEIEIQFHGDPLSAINACYEGDTVIVCPGHYVVHGTFSIADSIELEGYGLPDDIVIEKRGKGDTFVDCTGTDIKISSIKFVQHDAVEGILIIHHGKTTLENCVLQCETTGVTVRTSAELLMKNSDLYGAKGAGIEIYPGSKCTLSDNGIHHCKEGILIKDFLDEHYDIPKISMVNNVIHNNEGYGVVLVKPTIFSDLQENVQDETEENNALKIQTSEEASAAERVELDELIQCATGKMELYARSDLSEQVEDNCEIVNELVAASTQKGQMKKKRLSELGITQADDNLMSQEMFVSIVGNQFKWNGKGSFGTFLF
;
A
#
# COMPACT_ATOMS: atom_id res chain seq x y z
N MET A 1 34.93 48.55 -11.56
CA MET A 1 35.33 49.96 -11.74
C MET A 1 34.23 50.64 -12.54
N ALA A 2 33.77 51.80 -12.04
CA ALA A 2 32.87 52.79 -12.66
C ALA A 2 31.47 52.28 -13.10
N GLY A 3 30.33 52.74 -12.58
CA GLY A 3 29.98 54.10 -12.10
C GLY A 3 29.23 54.81 -13.22
N GLY A 4 27.89 54.87 -13.17
CA GLY A 4 27.12 56.08 -12.82
C GLY A 4 26.58 56.72 -14.12
N GLU A 5 25.56 57.56 -14.18
CA GLU A 5 24.54 58.10 -13.27
C GLU A 5 23.69 59.06 -14.14
N LEU A 6 22.41 59.24 -13.79
CA LEU A 6 21.62 60.50 -13.84
C LEU A 6 21.22 61.20 -15.16
N ALA A 7 19.89 61.42 -15.31
CA ALA A 7 19.19 62.73 -15.30
C ALA A 7 17.81 62.59 -16.01
N ASP A 8 16.66 62.74 -15.31
CA ASP A 8 15.88 63.98 -15.08
C ASP A 8 15.61 64.79 -16.37
N GLY A 9 14.41 65.24 -16.74
CA GLY A 9 13.09 65.39 -16.11
C GLY A 9 12.29 66.47 -16.89
N TRP A 10 11.03 66.74 -16.48
CA TRP A 10 10.15 67.90 -16.80
C TRP A 10 9.26 67.81 -18.08
N LEU A 11 8.00 68.26 -18.14
CA LEU A 11 6.93 68.69 -17.21
C LEU A 11 5.67 69.08 -18.06
N ARG A 12 4.50 69.15 -17.40
CA ARG A 12 3.19 69.79 -17.73
C ARG A 12 2.10 68.89 -18.35
N SER A 13 0.80 69.00 -18.02
CA SER A 13 -0.02 69.62 -16.95
C SER A 13 -1.49 69.53 -17.41
N GLU A 14 -2.41 69.20 -16.48
CA GLU A 14 -3.85 69.58 -16.39
C GLU A 14 -4.83 69.07 -17.49
N ALA A 15 -6.06 68.61 -17.22
CA ALA A 15 -7.06 69.13 -16.28
C ALA A 15 -8.17 68.10 -15.91
N MET A 16 -8.85 68.42 -14.80
CA MET A 16 -10.01 67.75 -14.16
C MET A 16 -11.32 67.73 -15.00
N ALA A 17 -12.11 66.65 -14.80
CA ALA A 17 -13.56 66.51 -14.50
C ALA A 17 -14.61 67.43 -15.21
N PRO A 18 -15.90 67.01 -15.42
CA PRO A 18 -16.72 66.21 -14.50
C PRO A 18 -17.67 65.16 -15.12
N GLY A 19 -18.21 64.27 -14.28
CA GLY A 19 -19.27 63.32 -14.65
C GLY A 19 -20.67 63.94 -14.75
N PRO A 20 -21.68 63.12 -15.06
CA PRO A 20 -23.01 63.37 -14.50
C PRO A 20 -23.72 62.13 -13.94
N GLU A 21 -24.74 62.50 -13.19
CA GLU A 21 -25.56 61.79 -12.22
C GLU A 21 -26.52 60.70 -12.76
N ARG A 22 -26.92 59.88 -11.78
CA ARG A 22 -28.07 58.97 -11.74
C ARG A 22 -29.32 59.48 -12.47
N ARG A 23 -29.99 58.55 -13.17
CA ARG A 23 -31.44 58.58 -13.40
C ARG A 23 -32.02 57.18 -13.21
N GLY A 24 -32.95 57.06 -12.26
CA GLY A 24 -33.67 55.81 -11.99
C GLY A 24 -34.92 55.63 -12.84
N ARG A 25 -35.23 54.36 -13.13
CA ARG A 25 -36.49 53.72 -13.52
C ARG A 25 -36.11 52.30 -13.94
N ALA A 26 -36.85 51.23 -13.73
CA ALA A 26 -38.04 50.88 -12.97
C ALA A 26 -38.04 49.34 -12.97
N ALA A 27 -38.62 48.73 -11.95
CA ALA A 27 -38.66 47.28 -11.76
C ALA A 27 -39.24 46.54 -12.99
N GLU A 28 -38.52 45.51 -13.43
CA GLU A 28 -39.08 44.32 -14.07
C GLU A 28 -38.57 43.12 -13.26
N GLU A 29 -39.49 42.20 -12.95
CA GLU A 29 -39.30 41.03 -12.10
C GLU A 29 -38.36 40.02 -12.77
N GLU A 30 -37.24 39.69 -12.12
CA GLU A 30 -36.49 38.46 -12.38
C GLU A 30 -36.99 37.33 -11.46
N PRO A 31 -37.14 36.09 -11.95
CA PRO A 31 -37.38 34.94 -11.10
C PRO A 31 -36.07 34.57 -10.37
N ALA A 32 -36.18 34.27 -9.08
CA ALA A 32 -35.07 33.94 -8.21
C ALA A 32 -34.19 32.79 -8.75
N PRO A 33 -32.86 32.85 -8.61
CA PRO A 33 -32.00 31.70 -8.89
C PRO A 33 -32.16 30.68 -7.77
N VAL A 34 -32.42 29.43 -8.16
CA VAL A 34 -32.38 28.28 -7.26
C VAL A 34 -30.91 27.99 -6.97
N GLU A 35 -30.48 28.26 -5.74
CA GLU A 35 -29.15 27.86 -5.24
C GLU A 35 -29.02 26.33 -5.28
N LYS A 36 -28.29 25.79 -6.26
CA LYS A 36 -27.74 24.43 -6.21
C LYS A 36 -26.36 24.49 -5.53
N ALA A 37 -26.34 24.44 -4.21
CA ALA A 37 -25.13 24.22 -3.43
C ALA A 37 -24.99 22.71 -3.15
N PHE A 38 -24.25 21.98 -4.00
CA PHE A 38 -23.99 20.55 -3.81
C PHE A 38 -22.60 20.24 -3.19
N PHE A 39 -21.81 21.25 -2.82
CA PHE A 39 -20.47 21.05 -2.24
C PHE A 39 -20.08 22.03 -1.13
N GLN A 40 -21.04 22.54 -0.34
CA GLN A 40 -20.70 23.28 0.88
C GLN A 40 -21.55 22.78 2.04
N ASP A 41 -20.92 22.01 2.93
CA ASP A 41 -21.44 21.84 4.28
C ASP A 41 -20.74 22.81 5.23
N GLU A 42 -21.59 23.51 5.99
CA GLU A 42 -21.21 24.16 7.22
C GLU A 42 -20.78 23.10 8.23
N ASP A 43 -19.55 23.20 8.73
CA ASP A 43 -19.32 22.89 10.13
C ASP A 43 -18.19 23.74 10.71
N SER A 44 -18.56 24.40 11.80
CA SER A 44 -17.85 25.48 12.48
C SER A 44 -16.99 24.93 13.61
N CYS A 45 -15.66 25.06 13.51
CA CYS A 45 -14.76 25.60 14.57
C CYS A 45 -13.28 25.26 14.31
N SER A 46 -12.47 26.25 13.93
CA SER A 46 -11.29 26.67 14.71
C SER A 46 -10.58 27.84 14.04
N ASP A 47 -10.38 28.90 14.81
CA ASP A 47 -9.60 30.07 14.44
C ASP A 47 -8.13 29.70 14.17
N CYS A 48 -7.59 30.06 13.00
CA CYS A 48 -6.31 30.78 12.86
C CYS A 48 -6.00 31.14 11.38
N SER A 49 -5.66 32.42 11.19
CA SER A 49 -4.95 33.06 10.06
C SER A 49 -5.56 33.04 8.65
N ASN A 50 -6.14 34.20 8.30
CA ASN A 50 -6.39 34.66 6.93
C ASN A 50 -5.09 34.77 6.13
N GLN A 51 -4.84 33.83 5.22
CA GLN A 51 -4.18 34.06 3.92
C GLN A 51 -4.88 33.19 2.87
N ASP A 52 -5.50 33.88 1.89
CA ASP A 52 -6.02 33.41 0.60
C ASP A 52 -6.52 31.96 0.49
N LYS A 53 -7.84 31.78 0.65
CA LYS A 53 -8.56 30.57 0.22
C LYS A 53 -8.51 30.48 -1.32
N PRO A 54 -7.93 29.45 -1.95
CA PRO A 54 -8.18 29.19 -3.36
C PRO A 54 -9.58 28.58 -3.46
N GLY A 55 -10.53 29.35 -3.98
CA GLY A 55 -11.84 28.83 -4.33
C GLY A 55 -11.73 27.73 -5.38
N THR A 56 -12.64 26.78 -5.29
CA THR A 56 -12.96 25.62 -6.12
C THR A 56 -13.06 25.92 -7.63
N ARG A 57 -12.00 26.43 -8.26
CA ARG A 57 -11.91 26.65 -9.71
C ARG A 57 -10.90 25.68 -10.29
N LEU A 58 -11.37 24.84 -11.22
CA LEU A 58 -10.50 23.97 -11.98
C LEU A 58 -9.53 24.82 -12.82
N GLN A 59 -8.25 24.45 -12.85
CA GLN A 59 -7.26 25.14 -13.66
C GLN A 59 -7.44 24.76 -15.13
N SER A 60 -7.01 25.63 -16.05
CA SER A 60 -7.04 25.34 -17.48
C SER A 60 -5.69 24.81 -17.97
N PHE A 61 -5.70 23.98 -19.01
CA PHE A 61 -4.51 23.55 -19.73
C PHE A 61 -4.74 23.64 -21.24
N VAL A 62 -3.71 24.01 -21.99
CA VAL A 62 -3.74 24.09 -23.45
C VAL A 62 -3.29 22.73 -24.02
N PRO A 63 -4.14 22.01 -24.79
CA PRO A 63 -3.73 20.80 -25.49
C PRO A 63 -2.50 21.08 -26.37
N GLU A 64 -1.42 20.30 -26.23
CA GLU A 64 -0.21 20.45 -27.06
C GLU A 64 -0.50 19.95 -28.50
N GLY A 65 -0.86 20.87 -29.39
CA GLY A 65 -1.18 20.60 -30.80
C GLY A 65 -0.60 21.65 -31.77
N THR A 66 -0.65 21.35 -33.07
CA THR A 66 -0.17 22.27 -34.12
C THR A 66 -1.19 23.38 -34.45
N THR A 67 -2.42 23.23 -33.97
CA THR A 67 -3.53 24.18 -34.12
C THR A 67 -3.98 24.72 -32.76
N HIS A 68 -4.37 26.00 -32.69
CA HIS A 68 -4.81 26.65 -31.45
C HIS A 68 -6.21 26.15 -31.04
N PHE A 69 -6.28 25.01 -30.34
CA PHE A 69 -7.50 24.58 -29.66
C PHE A 69 -7.80 25.47 -28.44
N PRO A 70 -9.09 25.62 -28.06
CA PRO A 70 -9.46 26.26 -26.80
C PRO A 70 -8.84 25.54 -25.60
N GLU A 71 -8.62 26.29 -24.51
CA GLU A 71 -8.19 25.70 -23.24
C GLU A 71 -9.23 24.69 -22.75
N VAL A 72 -8.76 23.61 -22.12
CA VAL A 72 -9.59 22.53 -21.54
C VAL A 72 -9.34 22.48 -20.04
N PHE A 73 -10.34 22.05 -19.27
CA PHE A 73 -10.19 21.86 -17.83
C PHE A 73 -9.09 20.84 -17.49
N GLN A 74 -8.20 21.20 -16.57
CA GLN A 74 -7.17 20.32 -16.01
C GLN A 74 -7.80 19.41 -14.94
N THR A 75 -8.30 18.26 -15.38
CA THR A 75 -9.00 17.28 -14.53
C THR A 75 -8.14 16.05 -14.21
N SER A 76 -6.90 16.00 -14.71
CA SER A 76 -6.00 14.84 -14.60
C SER A 76 -5.34 14.67 -13.23
N HIS A 77 -5.36 15.69 -12.36
CA HIS A 77 -4.65 15.69 -11.07
C HIS A 77 -5.59 15.59 -9.86
N LEU A 78 -6.71 14.88 -9.98
CA LEU A 78 -7.58 14.62 -8.83
C LEU A 78 -6.90 13.68 -7.83
N LEU A 79 -7.01 13.99 -6.54
CA LEU A 79 -6.47 13.19 -5.44
C LEU A 79 -7.35 11.97 -5.16
N PHE A 80 -6.76 10.95 -4.51
CA PHE A 80 -7.47 9.73 -4.10
C PHE A 80 -8.78 10.04 -3.36
N TYR A 81 -8.71 10.95 -2.39
CA TYR A 81 -9.85 11.26 -1.52
C TYR A 81 -11.01 11.93 -2.26
N GLU A 82 -10.71 12.74 -3.27
CA GLU A 82 -11.72 13.43 -4.08
C GLU A 82 -12.50 12.41 -4.91
N ARG A 83 -11.80 11.48 -5.58
CA ARG A 83 -12.45 10.40 -6.34
C ARG A 83 -13.18 9.41 -5.43
N PHE A 84 -12.59 9.08 -4.29
CA PHE A 84 -13.19 8.15 -3.32
C PHE A 84 -14.54 8.68 -2.83
N ARG A 85 -14.60 9.93 -2.35
CA ARG A 85 -15.87 10.57 -1.96
C ARG A 85 -16.84 10.70 -3.13
N ALA A 86 -16.37 11.11 -4.32
CA ALA A 86 -17.23 11.23 -5.49
C ALA A 86 -17.96 9.92 -5.81
N TYR A 87 -17.24 8.80 -5.82
CA TYR A 87 -17.82 7.51 -6.11
C TYR A 87 -18.68 6.97 -4.95
N GLN A 88 -18.22 7.09 -3.71
CA GLN A 88 -18.95 6.57 -2.55
C GLN A 88 -20.22 7.38 -2.28
N ASP A 89 -20.14 8.70 -2.20
CA ASP A 89 -21.22 9.51 -1.64
C ASP A 89 -22.21 10.01 -2.71
N TYR A 90 -21.77 10.14 -3.97
CA TYR A 90 -22.52 10.88 -4.99
C TYR A 90 -22.87 10.07 -6.25
N ILE A 91 -21.95 9.22 -6.75
CA ILE A 91 -22.15 8.52 -8.03
C ILE A 91 -22.73 7.12 -7.83
N LEU A 92 -22.16 6.31 -6.94
CA LEU A 92 -22.49 4.89 -6.84
C LEU A 92 -23.25 4.56 -5.55
N ALA A 93 -22.91 5.17 -4.40
CA ALA A 93 -23.48 4.78 -3.11
C ALA A 93 -23.43 3.25 -2.93
N ASP A 94 -24.48 2.65 -2.36
CA ASP A 94 -24.59 1.21 -2.10
C ASP A 94 -25.09 0.42 -3.33
N CYS A 95 -24.75 0.83 -4.56
CA CYS A 95 -25.30 0.21 -5.78
C CYS A 95 -24.74 -1.19 -6.06
N LYS A 96 -25.54 -1.98 -6.79
CA LYS A 96 -25.10 -3.25 -7.37
C LYS A 96 -24.41 -3.04 -8.72
N ALA A 97 -23.64 -4.02 -9.15
CA ALA A 97 -22.93 -3.96 -10.43
C ALA A 97 -23.88 -3.75 -11.63
N SER A 98 -25.07 -4.37 -11.58
CA SER A 98 -26.14 -4.21 -12.58
C SER A 98 -26.76 -2.81 -12.61
N GLU A 99 -26.72 -2.07 -11.50
CA GLU A 99 -27.35 -0.76 -11.32
C GLU A 99 -26.39 0.41 -11.61
N VAL A 100 -25.08 0.14 -11.78
CA VAL A 100 -24.04 1.16 -11.97
C VAL A 100 -24.38 2.15 -13.10
N ARG A 101 -24.94 1.66 -14.22
CA ARG A 101 -25.30 2.54 -15.35
C ARG A 101 -26.47 3.46 -15.01
N GLU A 102 -27.46 2.97 -14.26
CA GLU A 102 -28.63 3.73 -13.84
C GLU A 102 -28.24 4.82 -12.84
N PHE A 103 -27.48 4.46 -11.81
CA PHE A 103 -26.97 5.42 -10.82
C PHE A 103 -26.06 6.48 -11.44
N THR A 104 -25.19 6.07 -12.38
CA THR A 104 -24.38 7.02 -13.14
C THR A 104 -25.27 7.98 -13.94
N ALA A 105 -26.31 7.48 -14.62
CA ALA A 105 -27.24 8.33 -15.37
C ALA A 105 -27.99 9.32 -14.46
N GLU A 106 -28.48 8.88 -13.30
CA GLU A 106 -29.15 9.75 -12.32
C GLU A 106 -28.22 10.84 -11.77
N PHE A 107 -26.96 10.51 -11.51
CA PHE A 107 -25.95 11.48 -11.10
C PHE A 107 -25.72 12.53 -12.20
N LEU A 108 -25.54 12.08 -13.45
CA LEU A 108 -25.31 12.96 -14.58
C LEU A 108 -26.51 13.88 -14.86
N GLU A 109 -27.74 13.39 -14.69
CA GLU A 109 -28.95 14.22 -14.84
C GLU A 109 -29.01 15.36 -13.81
N LYS A 110 -28.46 15.16 -12.61
CA LYS A 110 -28.44 16.18 -11.54
C LYS A 110 -27.37 17.25 -11.76
N VAL A 111 -26.22 16.85 -12.33
CA VAL A 111 -24.96 17.62 -12.34
C VAL A 111 -24.61 18.21 -13.71
N LEU A 112 -24.93 17.54 -14.83
CA LEU A 112 -24.59 18.06 -16.16
C LEU A 112 -25.59 19.10 -16.64
N GLU A 113 -25.05 20.12 -17.29
CA GLU A 113 -25.83 20.97 -18.18
C GLU A 113 -26.23 20.19 -19.44
N SER A 114 -27.53 20.19 -19.76
CA SER A 114 -28.09 19.39 -20.85
C SER A 114 -27.65 19.85 -22.24
N SER A 115 -27.21 21.11 -22.39
CA SER A 115 -26.81 21.67 -23.68
C SER A 115 -25.96 22.94 -23.53
N GLY A 116 -25.35 23.39 -24.62
CA GLY A 116 -24.75 24.73 -24.73
C GLY A 116 -23.27 24.82 -24.34
N TRP A 117 -22.63 23.70 -24.03
CA TRP A 117 -21.19 23.62 -23.79
C TRP A 117 -20.46 23.07 -25.02
N ARG A 118 -19.20 23.49 -25.18
CA ARG A 118 -18.30 23.00 -26.23
C ARG A 118 -17.36 21.97 -25.66
N ALA A 119 -16.99 21.00 -26.46
CA ALA A 119 -16.03 19.97 -26.08
C ALA A 119 -15.08 19.64 -27.22
N VAL A 120 -13.86 19.27 -26.85
CA VAL A 120 -12.91 18.62 -27.75
C VAL A 120 -13.23 17.13 -27.76
N TRP A 121 -13.70 16.64 -28.91
CA TRP A 121 -13.81 15.21 -29.16
C TRP A 121 -12.41 14.67 -29.48
N HIS A 122 -11.85 13.90 -28.55
CA HIS A 122 -10.49 13.38 -28.67
C HIS A 122 -10.50 11.87 -28.85
N THR A 123 -9.79 11.43 -29.88
CA THR A 123 -9.60 10.04 -30.25
C THR A 123 -8.13 9.77 -30.51
N ASN A 124 -7.75 8.49 -30.65
CA ASN A 124 -6.36 8.11 -30.97
C ASN A 124 -5.87 8.59 -32.35
N VAL A 125 -6.74 9.19 -33.17
CA VAL A 125 -6.47 9.54 -34.58
C VAL A 125 -6.63 11.03 -34.86
N PHE A 126 -7.51 11.72 -34.14
CA PHE A 126 -7.81 13.13 -34.34
C PHE A 126 -8.45 13.76 -33.10
N GLU A 127 -8.42 15.09 -33.07
CA GLU A 127 -9.14 15.96 -32.15
C GLU A 127 -10.05 16.90 -32.95
N VAL A 128 -11.33 17.03 -32.56
CA VAL A 128 -12.31 17.89 -33.25
C VAL A 128 -13.12 18.69 -32.23
N LEU A 129 -13.35 19.97 -32.49
CA LEU A 129 -14.22 20.79 -31.65
C LEU A 129 -15.70 20.55 -31.99
N VAL A 130 -16.49 20.18 -30.98
CA VAL A 130 -17.92 19.92 -31.08
C VAL A 130 -18.71 20.74 -30.07
N GLU A 131 -19.97 21.01 -30.39
CA GLU A 131 -20.95 21.65 -29.52
C GLU A 131 -22.00 20.62 -29.09
N VAL A 132 -22.31 20.57 -27.80
CA VAL A 132 -23.26 19.61 -27.25
C VAL A 132 -24.65 20.22 -27.22
N ILE A 133 -25.58 19.55 -27.90
CA ILE A 133 -26.98 19.99 -28.06
C ILE A 133 -27.89 19.31 -27.05
N ASP A 134 -27.61 18.06 -26.71
CA ASP A 134 -28.40 17.26 -25.78
C ASP A 134 -27.54 16.12 -25.19
N VAL A 135 -27.99 15.51 -24.09
CA VAL A 135 -27.31 14.37 -23.44
C VAL A 135 -28.28 13.22 -23.22
N ASP A 136 -27.98 12.06 -23.80
CA ASP A 136 -28.64 10.78 -23.53
C ASP A 136 -27.97 10.13 -22.31
N TYR A 137 -28.51 10.41 -21.12
CA TYR A 137 -27.98 9.93 -19.84
C TYR A 137 -27.98 8.40 -19.74
N ALA A 138 -29.02 7.72 -20.23
CA ALA A 138 -29.13 6.26 -20.16
C ALA A 138 -28.08 5.56 -21.04
N ALA A 139 -27.77 6.14 -22.20
CA ALA A 139 -26.73 5.63 -23.09
C ALA A 139 -25.31 6.15 -22.75
N LEU A 140 -25.19 7.12 -21.83
CA LEU A 140 -23.97 7.86 -21.53
C LEU A 140 -23.35 8.52 -22.78
N LYS A 141 -24.21 9.06 -23.66
CA LYS A 141 -23.81 9.68 -24.94
C LYS A 141 -24.32 11.12 -25.03
N ALA A 142 -23.50 12.01 -25.58
CA ALA A 142 -23.90 13.36 -25.94
C ALA A 142 -24.33 13.42 -27.42
N VAL A 143 -25.40 14.14 -27.70
CA VAL A 143 -25.80 14.54 -29.05
C VAL A 143 -25.05 15.81 -29.41
N VAL A 144 -24.28 15.77 -30.50
CA VAL A 144 -23.34 16.84 -30.86
C VAL A 144 -23.57 17.41 -32.26
N SER A 145 -23.21 18.68 -32.44
CA SER A 145 -22.94 19.30 -33.75
C SER A 145 -21.47 19.70 -33.86
N LEU A 146 -20.99 19.83 -35.09
CA LEU A 146 -19.68 20.46 -35.33
C LEU A 146 -19.75 21.93 -34.90
N ALA A 147 -18.72 22.38 -34.16
CA ALA A 147 -18.65 23.75 -33.71
C ALA A 147 -18.26 24.70 -34.85
N ASP A 148 -18.76 25.93 -34.80
CA ASP A 148 -18.34 27.04 -35.66
C ASP A 148 -17.40 27.99 -34.88
N PRO A 149 -16.13 28.19 -35.30
CA PRO A 149 -15.48 27.64 -36.49
C PRO A 149 -15.02 26.18 -36.32
N TYR A 150 -15.00 25.44 -37.44
CA TYR A 150 -14.47 24.07 -37.48
C TYR A 150 -12.98 24.03 -37.13
N LEU A 151 -12.64 23.32 -36.06
CA LEU A 151 -11.27 23.06 -35.63
C LEU A 151 -11.05 21.55 -35.56
N CYS A 152 -10.01 21.08 -36.27
CA CYS A 152 -9.59 19.69 -36.26
C CYS A 152 -8.06 19.62 -36.28
N ASP A 153 -7.46 18.88 -35.33
CA ASP A 153 -6.05 18.47 -35.39
C ASP A 153 -5.96 16.98 -35.66
N SER A 154 -4.99 16.57 -36.47
CA SER A 154 -4.67 15.15 -36.64
C SER A 154 -3.20 14.98 -37.03
N PRO A 155 -2.48 14.07 -36.34
CA PRO A 155 -1.07 13.81 -36.63
C PRO A 155 -0.83 13.04 -37.94
N VAL A 156 -1.86 12.41 -38.51
CA VAL A 156 -1.72 11.44 -39.63
C VAL A 156 -2.28 11.98 -40.96
N SER A 157 -3.30 12.84 -40.94
CA SER A 157 -3.92 13.40 -42.15
C SER A 157 -4.88 14.57 -41.86
N THR A 158 -5.01 15.53 -42.79
CA THR A 158 -6.04 16.58 -42.68
C THR A 158 -7.43 16.02 -42.99
N PHE A 159 -8.28 15.90 -41.98
CA PHE A 159 -9.70 15.56 -42.15
C PHE A 159 -10.50 16.78 -42.61
N THR A 160 -11.23 16.64 -43.72
CA THR A 160 -12.12 17.70 -44.21
C THR A 160 -13.43 17.74 -43.40
N LEU A 161 -14.10 18.88 -43.41
CA LEU A 161 -15.39 19.07 -42.74
C LEU A 161 -16.45 18.08 -43.24
N GLU A 162 -16.47 17.77 -44.54
CA GLU A 162 -17.39 16.79 -45.16
C GLU A 162 -17.16 15.38 -44.60
N CYS A 163 -15.89 14.96 -44.47
CA CYS A 163 -15.56 13.65 -43.88
C CYS A 163 -15.99 13.52 -42.42
N MET A 164 -15.89 14.60 -41.63
CA MET A 164 -16.32 14.59 -40.23
C MET A 164 -17.85 14.59 -40.09
N GLN A 165 -18.55 15.28 -41.00
CA GLN A 165 -20.02 15.21 -41.07
C GLN A 165 -20.50 13.79 -41.40
N GLU A 166 -19.92 13.14 -42.42
CA GLU A 166 -20.23 11.74 -42.74
C GLU A 166 -19.96 10.81 -41.54
N LEU A 167 -18.86 11.03 -40.81
CA LEU A 167 -18.53 10.24 -39.62
C LEU A 167 -19.54 10.44 -38.48
N LEU A 168 -20.00 11.68 -38.26
CA LEU A 168 -21.04 11.98 -37.28
C LEU A 168 -22.38 11.39 -37.69
N GLU A 169 -22.75 11.44 -38.97
CA GLU A 169 -23.95 10.79 -39.50
C GLU A 169 -23.92 9.27 -39.28
N LEU A 170 -22.78 8.62 -39.51
CA LEU A 170 -22.59 7.20 -39.22
C LEU A 170 -22.70 6.87 -37.73
N LYS A 171 -22.31 7.80 -36.85
CA LYS A 171 -22.47 7.69 -35.39
C LYS A 171 -23.82 8.23 -34.89
N GLU A 172 -24.75 8.57 -35.79
CA GLU A 172 -26.06 9.17 -35.46
C GLU A 172 -25.95 10.44 -34.59
N HIS A 173 -24.88 11.21 -34.76
CA HIS A 173 -24.52 12.40 -33.97
C HIS A 173 -24.37 12.14 -32.46
N ARG A 174 -24.22 10.87 -32.06
CA ARG A 174 -24.15 10.45 -30.66
C ARG A 174 -22.74 10.00 -30.31
N LEU A 175 -22.06 10.81 -29.51
CA LEU A 175 -20.68 10.53 -29.06
C LEU A 175 -20.67 10.09 -27.59
N PRO A 176 -19.84 9.09 -27.21
CA PRO A 176 -19.69 8.71 -25.81
C PRO A 176 -19.12 9.86 -24.98
N LEU A 177 -19.66 10.09 -23.78
CA LEU A 177 -19.19 11.16 -22.89
C LEU A 177 -17.70 10.99 -22.52
N GLN A 178 -17.20 9.76 -22.48
CA GLN A 178 -15.80 9.46 -22.18
C GLN A 178 -14.83 10.04 -23.22
N GLU A 179 -15.28 10.30 -24.45
CA GLU A 179 -14.48 10.84 -25.56
C GLU A 179 -14.52 12.38 -25.63
N LEU A 180 -15.22 13.07 -24.72
CA LEU A 180 -15.46 14.52 -24.79
C LEU A 180 -14.77 15.29 -23.67
N TRP A 181 -13.90 16.25 -24.02
CA TRP A 181 -13.21 17.12 -23.08
C TRP A 181 -13.84 18.52 -23.09
N VAL A 182 -14.45 18.92 -21.99
CA VAL A 182 -15.15 20.21 -21.90
C VAL A 182 -14.16 21.36 -22.07
N VAL A 183 -14.50 22.31 -22.95
CA VAL A 183 -13.74 23.54 -23.15
C VAL A 183 -13.87 24.43 -21.90
N PHE A 184 -12.75 24.97 -21.46
CA PHE A 184 -12.66 25.85 -20.30
C PHE A 184 -13.47 27.13 -20.53
N ASP A 185 -14.19 27.54 -19.49
CA ASP A 185 -14.94 28.79 -19.47
C ASP A 185 -14.65 29.54 -18.16
N ASP A 186 -14.20 30.78 -18.27
CA ASP A 186 -13.88 31.68 -17.13
C ASP A 186 -15.09 31.94 -16.22
N SER A 187 -16.31 31.68 -16.71
CA SER A 187 -17.56 31.85 -15.96
C SER A 187 -17.69 30.86 -14.79
N GLY A 188 -17.01 29.71 -14.85
CA GLY A 188 -17.13 28.62 -13.87
C GLY A 188 -18.42 27.80 -13.96
N VAL A 189 -19.29 28.08 -14.95
CA VAL A 189 -20.59 27.41 -15.09
C VAL A 189 -20.44 25.93 -15.43
N PHE A 190 -19.43 25.59 -16.24
CA PHE A 190 -19.21 24.22 -16.71
C PHE A 190 -18.20 23.42 -15.88
N ASP A 191 -17.69 23.96 -14.77
CA ASP A 191 -16.69 23.30 -13.91
C ASP A 191 -17.21 21.95 -13.40
N GLN A 192 -18.48 21.91 -12.96
CA GLN A 192 -19.11 20.67 -12.48
C GLN A 192 -19.37 19.67 -13.60
N THR A 193 -19.72 20.15 -14.80
CA THR A 193 -19.91 19.32 -16.00
C THR A 193 -18.59 18.67 -16.41
N ALA A 194 -17.49 19.44 -16.42
CA ALA A 194 -16.15 18.95 -16.71
C ALA A 194 -15.68 17.91 -15.68
N LEU A 195 -15.92 18.18 -14.38
CA LEU A 195 -15.56 17.26 -13.30
C LEU A 195 -16.36 15.96 -13.35
N ALA A 196 -17.67 16.04 -13.60
CA ALA A 196 -18.53 14.86 -13.71
C ALA A 196 -18.12 13.96 -14.89
N ILE A 197 -17.84 14.55 -16.06
CA ILE A 197 -17.35 13.81 -17.22
C ILE A 197 -15.99 13.16 -16.94
N GLU A 198 -15.09 13.84 -16.22
CA GLU A 198 -13.82 13.24 -15.80
C GLU A 198 -14.02 12.04 -14.88
N HIS A 199 -14.93 12.12 -13.89
CA HIS A 199 -15.20 10.99 -13.00
C HIS A 199 -15.74 9.78 -13.77
N VAL A 200 -16.66 10.00 -14.72
CA VAL A 200 -17.19 8.94 -15.58
C VAL A 200 -16.11 8.35 -16.47
N ARG A 201 -15.31 9.20 -17.13
CA ARG A 201 -14.20 8.77 -17.99
C ARG A 201 -13.22 7.91 -17.21
N PHE A 202 -12.73 8.40 -16.08
CA PHE A 202 -11.78 7.67 -15.24
C PHE A 202 -12.35 6.32 -14.78
N PHE A 203 -13.62 6.31 -14.35
CA PHE A 203 -14.29 5.11 -13.88
C PHE A 203 -14.30 4.03 -14.96
N TYR A 204 -14.78 4.35 -16.17
CA TYR A 204 -14.86 3.36 -17.25
C TYR A 204 -13.51 2.96 -17.84
N GLN A 205 -12.49 3.83 -17.75
CA GLN A 205 -11.15 3.52 -18.24
C GLN A 205 -10.32 2.71 -17.25
N ASN A 206 -10.41 2.99 -15.95
CA ASN A 206 -9.48 2.45 -14.95
C ASN A 206 -10.14 1.46 -13.98
N ILE A 207 -11.44 1.60 -13.71
CA ILE A 207 -12.13 0.84 -12.65
C ILE A 207 -13.06 -0.23 -13.22
N TRP A 208 -14.00 0.16 -14.09
CA TRP A 208 -15.00 -0.75 -14.66
C TRP A 208 -14.35 -1.87 -15.47
N ARG A 209 -14.91 -3.08 -15.40
CA ARG A 209 -14.53 -4.22 -16.24
C ARG A 209 -15.78 -4.78 -16.90
N SER A 210 -15.61 -5.31 -18.12
CA SER A 210 -16.74 -5.83 -18.92
C SER A 210 -17.45 -7.04 -18.30
N TRP A 211 -16.78 -7.77 -17.41
CA TRP A 211 -17.33 -8.92 -16.70
C TRP A 211 -17.91 -8.58 -15.32
N ASP A 212 -17.85 -7.32 -14.88
CA ASP A 212 -18.41 -6.92 -13.58
C ASP A 212 -19.95 -6.96 -13.61
N GLU A 213 -20.56 -6.69 -14.76
CA GLU A 213 -22.02 -6.67 -14.98
C GLU A 213 -22.67 -8.05 -14.76
N GLU A 214 -21.90 -9.14 -14.86
CA GLU A 214 -22.38 -10.52 -14.71
C GLU A 214 -22.08 -11.14 -13.32
N GLU A 215 -21.43 -10.41 -12.40
CA GLU A 215 -21.15 -10.93 -11.04
C GLU A 215 -22.38 -10.83 -10.12
N GLU A 216 -22.54 -11.80 -9.21
CA GLU A 216 -23.69 -11.88 -8.31
C GLU A 216 -23.92 -10.59 -7.50
N ASP A 217 -25.19 -10.16 -7.51
CA ASP A 217 -25.76 -8.89 -7.03
C ASP A 217 -25.99 -8.83 -5.50
N GLU A 218 -25.32 -9.68 -4.73
CA GLU A 218 -25.56 -9.82 -3.28
C GLU A 218 -24.79 -8.80 -2.42
N TYR A 219 -23.75 -8.17 -2.97
CA TYR A 219 -22.85 -7.28 -2.24
C TYR A 219 -22.64 -5.93 -2.92
N ASP A 220 -22.34 -4.90 -2.13
CA ASP A 220 -22.02 -3.55 -2.58
C ASP A 220 -20.83 -3.55 -3.57
N TYR A 221 -21.08 -3.01 -4.77
CA TYR A 221 -20.08 -2.91 -5.83
C TYR A 221 -18.91 -1.99 -5.46
N PHE A 222 -19.17 -0.93 -4.69
CA PHE A 222 -18.16 0.04 -4.31
C PHE A 222 -17.06 -0.60 -3.48
N VAL A 223 -17.43 -1.22 -2.35
CA VAL A 223 -16.50 -1.89 -1.43
C VAL A 223 -15.79 -3.06 -2.12
N ARG A 224 -16.52 -3.84 -2.94
CA ARG A 224 -15.99 -5.05 -3.57
C ARG A 224 -14.99 -4.76 -4.69
N CYS A 225 -15.26 -3.75 -5.53
CA CYS A 225 -14.54 -3.54 -6.78
C CYS A 225 -13.93 -2.15 -6.90
N VAL A 226 -14.69 -1.09 -6.58
CA VAL A 226 -14.27 0.30 -6.83
C VAL A 226 -13.14 0.71 -5.90
N GLU A 227 -13.33 0.53 -4.58
CA GLU A 227 -12.33 0.94 -3.59
C GLU A 227 -10.97 0.23 -3.82
N PRO A 228 -10.90 -1.11 -3.95
CA PRO A 228 -9.62 -1.80 -4.15
C PRO A 228 -8.90 -1.36 -5.43
N ARG A 229 -9.64 -1.21 -6.54
CA ARG A 229 -9.06 -0.80 -7.84
C ARG A 229 -8.64 0.66 -7.84
N LEU A 230 -9.41 1.54 -7.22
CA LEU A 230 -9.07 2.95 -7.06
C LEU A 230 -7.80 3.08 -6.22
N ARG A 231 -7.74 2.36 -5.10
CA ARG A 231 -6.57 2.35 -4.22
C ARG A 231 -5.33 1.81 -4.92
N LEU A 232 -5.45 0.71 -5.67
CA LEU A 232 -4.38 0.19 -6.51
C LEU A 232 -3.87 1.24 -7.51
N HIS A 233 -4.76 1.98 -8.17
CA HIS A 233 -4.36 3.02 -9.13
C HIS A 233 -3.48 4.11 -8.47
N TYR A 234 -3.89 4.64 -7.32
CA TYR A 234 -3.10 5.65 -6.61
C TYR A 234 -1.83 5.08 -5.97
N ASP A 235 -1.86 3.85 -5.46
CA ASP A 235 -0.66 3.17 -4.98
C ASP A 235 0.38 3.01 -6.11
N ILE A 236 -0.06 2.78 -7.35
CA ILE A 236 0.82 2.73 -8.52
C ILE A 236 1.40 4.11 -8.84
N LEU A 237 0.56 5.16 -8.87
CA LEU A 237 1.01 6.54 -9.11
C LEU A 237 2.03 7.02 -8.07
N GLU A 238 1.82 6.64 -6.81
CA GLU A 238 2.69 6.99 -5.69
C GLU A 238 3.92 6.08 -5.55
N ASN A 239 4.16 5.14 -6.49
CA ASN A 239 5.25 4.17 -6.46
C ASN A 239 5.27 3.31 -5.18
N ARG A 240 4.10 2.89 -4.69
CA ARG A 240 3.97 1.94 -3.57
C ARG A 240 3.84 0.48 -4.02
N VAL A 241 3.67 0.27 -5.33
CA VAL A 241 3.56 -1.05 -5.95
C VAL A 241 4.81 -1.32 -6.79
N PRO A 242 5.43 -2.51 -6.68
CA PRO A 242 6.61 -2.86 -7.46
C PRO A 242 6.30 -2.92 -8.94
N SER A 243 7.28 -2.55 -9.76
CA SER A 243 7.17 -2.56 -11.21
C SER A 243 6.82 -3.94 -11.79
N GLY A 244 7.42 -5.02 -11.26
CA GLY A 244 7.11 -6.38 -11.69
C GLY A 244 5.64 -6.76 -11.45
N LEU A 245 5.10 -6.35 -10.31
CA LEU A 245 3.70 -6.64 -9.96
C LEU A 245 2.72 -5.81 -10.80
N ILE A 246 3.08 -4.58 -11.18
CA ILE A 246 2.30 -3.76 -12.12
C ILE A 246 2.23 -4.42 -13.49
N VAL A 247 3.36 -4.96 -13.98
CA VAL A 247 3.41 -5.67 -15.26
C VAL A 247 2.57 -6.94 -15.20
N ASP A 248 2.69 -7.72 -14.12
CA ASP A 248 1.88 -8.93 -13.92
C ASP A 248 0.38 -8.60 -13.85
N TYR A 249 -0.02 -7.53 -13.15
CA TYR A 249 -1.40 -7.08 -13.10
C TYR A 249 -1.94 -6.74 -14.50
N ARG A 250 -1.19 -5.95 -15.28
CA ARG A 250 -1.58 -5.59 -16.65
C ARG A 250 -1.67 -6.81 -17.57
N ASN A 251 -0.74 -7.75 -17.44
CA ASN A 251 -0.76 -9.01 -18.19
C ASN A 251 -1.96 -9.87 -17.83
N LEU A 252 -2.28 -10.01 -16.54
CA LEU A 252 -3.45 -10.75 -16.06
C LEU A 252 -4.76 -10.10 -16.52
N LEU A 253 -4.86 -8.77 -16.47
CA LEU A 253 -6.01 -8.03 -16.98
C LEU A 253 -6.21 -8.31 -18.47
N SER A 254 -5.15 -8.17 -19.28
CA SER A 254 -5.23 -8.41 -20.72
C SER A 254 -5.60 -9.86 -21.05
N GLN A 255 -5.06 -10.85 -20.33
CA GLN A 255 -5.45 -12.25 -20.47
C GLN A 255 -6.91 -12.47 -20.12
N CYS A 256 -7.40 -11.87 -19.03
CA CYS A 256 -8.79 -11.97 -18.60
C CYS A 256 -9.74 -11.34 -19.63
N GLU A 257 -9.41 -10.16 -20.17
CA GLU A 257 -10.17 -9.52 -21.25
C GLU A 257 -10.21 -10.37 -22.52
N GLU A 258 -9.08 -10.97 -22.92
CA GLU A 258 -9.03 -11.81 -24.10
C GLU A 258 -9.88 -13.09 -23.93
N SER A 259 -9.75 -13.76 -22.78
CA SER A 259 -10.52 -14.97 -22.46
C SER A 259 -12.01 -14.66 -22.32
N TYR A 260 -12.39 -13.53 -21.71
CA TYR A 260 -13.77 -13.08 -21.64
C TYR A 260 -14.36 -12.75 -23.02
N ARG A 261 -13.59 -12.10 -23.89
CA ARG A 261 -14.00 -11.84 -25.29
C ARG A 261 -14.22 -13.13 -26.07
N LYS A 262 -13.35 -14.14 -25.89
CA LYS A 262 -13.53 -15.48 -26.48
C LYS A 262 -14.81 -16.15 -25.97
N PHE A 263 -15.08 -16.03 -24.67
CA PHE A 263 -16.29 -16.54 -24.04
C PHE A 263 -17.57 -15.89 -24.60
N LEU A 264 -17.61 -14.56 -24.73
CA LEU A 264 -18.74 -13.85 -25.33
C LEU A 264 -18.97 -14.25 -26.80
N ASN A 265 -17.90 -14.38 -27.59
CA ASN A 265 -18.00 -14.85 -28.97
C ASN A 265 -18.58 -16.26 -29.07
N LEU A 266 -18.15 -17.17 -28.19
CA LEU A 266 -18.67 -18.53 -28.12
C LEU A 266 -20.14 -18.55 -27.73
N ARG A 267 -20.52 -17.77 -26.70
CA ARG A 267 -21.91 -17.61 -26.26
C ARG A 267 -22.82 -17.04 -27.35
N SER A 268 -22.35 -16.03 -28.07
CA SER A 268 -23.10 -15.47 -29.21
C SER A 268 -23.25 -16.47 -30.36
N SER A 269 -22.23 -17.31 -30.59
CA SER A 269 -22.27 -18.37 -31.60
C SER A 269 -23.27 -19.47 -31.24
N LEU A 270 -23.32 -19.85 -29.96
CA LEU A 270 -24.30 -20.82 -29.42
C LEU A 270 -25.72 -20.27 -29.48
N SER A 271 -25.92 -18.98 -29.13
CA SER A 271 -27.24 -18.33 -29.21
C SER A 271 -27.79 -18.24 -30.63
N ASN A 272 -26.93 -18.34 -31.66
CA ASN A 272 -27.28 -18.28 -33.06
C ASN A 272 -27.45 -19.67 -33.72
N CYS A 273 -27.14 -20.76 -33.01
CA CYS A 273 -27.35 -22.13 -33.47
C CYS A 273 -28.71 -22.66 -32.97
N SER A 274 -29.58 -23.05 -33.88
CA SER A 274 -30.92 -23.56 -33.58
C SER A 274 -31.02 -25.09 -33.71
N SER A 275 -29.92 -25.83 -33.56
CA SER A 275 -29.87 -27.25 -33.89
C SER A 275 -28.99 -28.04 -32.92
N ASP A 276 -29.66 -28.81 -32.05
CA ASP A 276 -29.14 -29.88 -31.19
C ASP A 276 -28.14 -30.77 -31.97
N SER A 277 -26.86 -30.40 -31.91
CA SER A 277 -25.79 -31.08 -32.63
C SER A 277 -24.60 -31.31 -31.70
N GLU A 278 -23.83 -32.36 -31.95
CA GLU A 278 -22.62 -32.68 -31.17
C GLU A 278 -21.60 -31.52 -31.11
N GLN A 279 -21.69 -30.58 -32.04
CA GLN A 279 -20.90 -29.35 -32.07
C GLN A 279 -21.25 -28.39 -30.91
N GLU A 280 -22.51 -28.35 -30.48
CA GLU A 280 -22.97 -27.57 -29.32
C GLU A 280 -22.43 -28.18 -28.01
N ASN A 281 -22.36 -29.51 -27.91
CA ASN A 281 -21.79 -30.21 -26.76
C ASN A 281 -20.28 -29.89 -26.59
N ILE A 282 -19.50 -29.91 -27.68
CA ILE A 282 -18.07 -29.54 -27.65
C ILE A 282 -17.91 -28.06 -27.27
N SER A 283 -18.72 -27.18 -27.87
CA SER A 283 -18.71 -25.74 -27.59
C SER A 283 -19.15 -25.41 -26.16
N MET A 284 -20.04 -26.19 -25.53
CA MET A 284 -20.42 -26.01 -24.13
C MET A 284 -19.28 -26.39 -23.19
N VAL A 285 -18.55 -27.48 -23.48
CA VAL A 285 -17.35 -27.88 -22.70
C VAL A 285 -16.25 -26.82 -22.83
N GLU A 286 -16.05 -26.25 -24.02
CA GLU A 286 -15.13 -25.13 -24.22
C GLU A 286 -15.56 -23.89 -23.44
N GLY A 287 -16.86 -23.58 -23.39
CA GLY A 287 -17.41 -22.50 -22.57
C GLY A 287 -17.14 -22.67 -21.08
N LEU A 288 -17.32 -23.88 -20.54
CA LEU A 288 -17.02 -24.18 -19.13
C LEU A 288 -15.53 -24.07 -18.81
N LYS A 289 -14.64 -24.47 -19.74
CA LYS A 289 -13.19 -24.30 -19.59
C LYS A 289 -12.81 -22.82 -19.55
N LEU A 290 -13.34 -22.03 -20.47
CA LEU A 290 -13.11 -20.58 -20.50
C LEU A 290 -13.64 -19.91 -19.23
N TYR A 291 -14.83 -20.29 -18.76
CA TYR A 291 -15.38 -19.77 -17.51
C TYR A 291 -14.48 -20.09 -16.30
N SER A 292 -14.03 -21.33 -16.18
CA SER A 292 -13.09 -21.73 -15.12
C SER A 292 -11.76 -20.98 -15.21
N GLU A 293 -11.26 -20.71 -16.40
CA GLU A 293 -10.02 -19.94 -16.61
C GLU A 293 -10.22 -18.47 -16.21
N ILE A 294 -11.33 -17.85 -16.63
CA ILE A 294 -11.70 -16.48 -16.27
C ILE A 294 -11.81 -16.35 -14.75
N GLU A 295 -12.45 -17.29 -14.07
CA GLU A 295 -12.60 -17.25 -12.61
C GLU A 295 -11.24 -17.33 -11.89
N GLN A 296 -10.34 -18.20 -12.37
CA GLN A 296 -8.97 -18.27 -11.84
C GLN A 296 -8.17 -16.97 -12.09
N LEU A 297 -8.38 -16.30 -13.23
CA LEU A 297 -7.75 -15.02 -13.54
C LEU A 297 -8.32 -13.90 -12.65
N LYS A 298 -9.65 -13.84 -12.48
CA LYS A 298 -10.35 -12.91 -11.59
C LYS A 298 -9.87 -13.03 -10.15
N GLN A 299 -9.73 -14.25 -9.63
CA GLN A 299 -9.20 -14.48 -8.29
C GLN A 299 -7.78 -13.91 -8.14
N LYS A 300 -6.89 -14.13 -9.12
CA LYS A 300 -5.54 -13.55 -9.10
C LYS A 300 -5.55 -12.03 -9.17
N LEU A 301 -6.47 -11.42 -9.93
CA LEU A 301 -6.64 -9.97 -9.99
C LEU A 301 -7.10 -9.42 -8.64
N LYS A 302 -8.10 -10.05 -7.99
CA LYS A 302 -8.59 -9.68 -6.66
C LYS A 302 -7.48 -9.73 -5.60
N LEU A 303 -6.55 -10.68 -5.70
CA LEU A 303 -5.37 -10.74 -4.83
C LEU A 303 -4.45 -9.52 -4.99
N ILE A 304 -4.27 -9.00 -6.21
CA ILE A 304 -3.40 -7.84 -6.47
C ILE A 304 -4.13 -6.52 -6.17
N GLU A 305 -5.43 -6.46 -6.39
CA GLU A 305 -6.25 -5.27 -6.13
C GLU A 305 -6.40 -4.99 -4.64
N ASN A 306 -6.52 -6.03 -3.82
CA ASN A 306 -6.56 -5.88 -2.38
C ASN A 306 -5.14 -5.52 -1.84
N PRO A 307 -4.95 -4.37 -1.16
CA PRO A 307 -3.63 -3.95 -0.69
C PRO A 307 -2.94 -5.00 0.19
N LEU A 308 -3.69 -5.61 1.11
CA LEU A 308 -3.15 -6.60 2.05
C LEU A 308 -2.74 -7.86 1.30
N LEU A 309 -3.66 -8.44 0.51
CA LEU A 309 -3.40 -9.66 -0.25
C LEU A 309 -2.26 -9.44 -1.25
N ARG A 310 -2.15 -8.25 -1.83
CA ARG A 310 -1.05 -7.88 -2.71
C ARG A 310 0.28 -7.99 -2.00
N TYR A 311 0.38 -7.46 -0.77
CA TYR A 311 1.58 -7.61 0.06
C TYR A 311 1.91 -9.05 0.43
N VAL A 312 0.92 -9.94 0.52
CA VAL A 312 1.12 -11.36 0.89
C VAL A 312 1.49 -12.23 -0.30
N PHE A 313 0.66 -12.17 -1.34
CA PHE A 313 0.66 -13.11 -2.44
C PHE A 313 1.28 -12.53 -3.71
N GLY A 314 1.16 -11.22 -3.94
CA GLY A 314 1.63 -10.57 -5.17
C GLY A 314 3.14 -10.64 -5.38
N TYR A 315 3.92 -10.65 -4.30
CA TYR A 315 5.38 -10.61 -4.35
C TYR A 315 6.06 -11.98 -4.45
N GLN A 316 5.30 -13.09 -4.44
CA GLN A 316 5.89 -14.43 -4.52
C GLN A 316 6.53 -14.73 -5.89
N LYS A 317 6.11 -14.05 -6.97
CA LYS A 317 6.52 -14.37 -8.34
C LYS A 317 7.65 -13.53 -8.92
N ASN A 318 8.05 -12.44 -8.26
CA ASN A 318 8.96 -11.47 -8.89
C ASN A 318 10.43 -11.89 -8.84
N SER A 319 10.81 -12.89 -8.04
CA SER A 319 12.15 -13.45 -8.07
C SER A 319 12.28 -14.52 -9.16
N ASN A 320 12.18 -14.13 -10.44
CA ASN A 320 12.52 -14.98 -11.59
C ASN A 320 14.04 -15.25 -11.71
N ILE A 321 14.77 -15.17 -10.59
CA ILE A 321 16.21 -15.32 -10.55
C ILE A 321 16.49 -16.83 -10.49
N GLN A 322 16.95 -17.37 -11.61
CA GLN A 322 17.39 -18.75 -11.67
C GLN A 322 18.78 -18.88 -11.05
N ALA A 323 18.91 -19.82 -10.11
CA ALA A 323 20.21 -20.25 -9.58
C ALA A 323 21.08 -20.76 -10.73
N LYS A 324 22.35 -20.34 -10.77
CA LYS A 324 23.31 -20.84 -11.75
C LYS A 324 23.77 -22.26 -11.40
N GLY A 325 23.64 -22.64 -10.13
CA GLY A 325 24.06 -23.91 -9.57
C GLY A 325 25.58 -24.03 -9.48
N VAL A 326 26.04 -25.27 -9.35
CA VAL A 326 27.47 -25.57 -9.24
C VAL A 326 28.20 -25.22 -10.54
N ARG A 327 29.36 -24.58 -10.42
CA ARG A 327 30.22 -24.21 -11.54
C ARG A 327 30.62 -25.45 -12.37
N PRO A 328 30.71 -25.38 -13.72
CA PRO A 328 31.03 -26.54 -14.56
C PRO A 328 32.39 -27.21 -14.28
N ASN A 329 33.34 -26.48 -13.69
CA ASN A 329 34.66 -26.98 -13.28
C ASN A 329 34.66 -27.52 -11.83
N GLY A 330 33.56 -27.39 -11.09
CA GLY A 330 33.41 -27.83 -9.69
C GLY A 330 34.27 -27.06 -8.67
N GLN A 331 34.99 -26.02 -9.08
CA GLN A 331 35.86 -25.24 -8.20
C GLN A 331 35.12 -24.02 -7.63
N LYS A 332 35.39 -23.73 -6.37
CA LYS A 332 34.89 -22.54 -5.67
C LYS A 332 35.83 -21.37 -5.91
N VAL A 333 35.25 -20.20 -6.17
CA VAL A 333 35.99 -18.96 -6.46
C VAL A 333 35.76 -17.96 -5.33
N THR A 334 36.83 -17.29 -4.91
CA THR A 334 36.73 -16.14 -4.00
C THR A 334 36.76 -14.85 -4.80
N HIS A 335 35.67 -14.09 -4.73
CA HIS A 335 35.51 -12.80 -5.39
C HIS A 335 35.94 -11.68 -4.43
N VAL A 336 36.97 -10.92 -4.76
CA VAL A 336 37.43 -9.78 -3.95
C VAL A 336 36.95 -8.48 -4.60
N VAL A 337 36.16 -7.70 -3.86
CA VAL A 337 35.61 -6.42 -4.31
C VAL A 337 36.42 -5.29 -3.72
N ALA A 338 37.07 -4.50 -4.60
CA ALA A 338 37.78 -3.28 -4.22
C ALA A 338 37.88 -2.33 -5.43
N SER A 339 37.46 -1.08 -5.25
CA SER A 339 37.67 -0.04 -6.28
C SER A 339 39.13 0.38 -6.36
N THR A 340 39.78 0.52 -5.20
CA THR A 340 41.21 0.76 -5.03
C THR A 340 41.69 0.02 -3.79
N MET A 341 42.91 -0.52 -3.81
CA MET A 341 43.44 -1.28 -2.68
C MET A 341 44.85 -0.82 -2.33
N MET A 342 45.06 -0.53 -1.05
CA MET A 342 46.41 -0.29 -0.53
C MET A 342 47.17 -1.61 -0.40
N THR A 343 48.47 -1.59 -0.70
CA THR A 343 49.31 -2.79 -0.61
C THR A 343 49.27 -3.44 0.78
N GLY A 344 49.20 -2.66 1.86
CA GLY A 344 49.10 -3.19 3.23
C GLY A 344 47.81 -3.97 3.51
N LEU A 345 46.68 -3.53 2.94
CA LEU A 345 45.40 -4.23 3.05
C LEU A 345 45.42 -5.53 2.25
N LEU A 346 45.98 -5.51 1.03
CA LEU A 346 46.18 -6.72 0.23
C LEU A 346 47.03 -7.76 0.97
N TRP A 347 48.14 -7.34 1.58
CA TRP A 347 48.99 -8.24 2.36
C TRP A 347 48.26 -8.82 3.58
N SER A 348 47.40 -8.04 4.22
CA SER A 348 46.61 -8.51 5.38
C SER A 348 45.53 -9.48 4.95
N LEU A 349 44.79 -9.19 3.88
CA LEU A 349 43.76 -10.07 3.31
C LEU A 349 44.37 -11.41 2.85
N LEU A 350 45.53 -11.36 2.17
CA LEU A 350 46.27 -12.56 1.78
C LEU A 350 46.65 -13.41 2.99
N ARG A 351 47.22 -12.79 4.03
CA ARG A 351 47.65 -13.49 5.25
C ARG A 351 46.48 -14.07 6.05
N ASP A 352 45.43 -13.27 6.23
CA ASP A 352 44.38 -13.56 7.22
C ASP A 352 43.29 -14.47 6.66
N ARG A 353 43.03 -14.44 5.35
CA ARG A 353 41.91 -15.17 4.71
C ARG A 353 42.35 -16.11 3.58
N LEU A 354 43.27 -15.69 2.72
CA LEU A 354 43.62 -16.49 1.53
C LEU A 354 44.77 -17.49 1.75
N CYS A 355 45.55 -17.36 2.83
CA CYS A 355 46.69 -18.22 3.14
C CYS A 355 46.52 -19.03 4.44
N GLN A 356 45.29 -19.21 4.95
CA GLN A 356 45.04 -20.03 6.15
C GLN A 356 45.24 -21.52 5.85
N GLU A 357 46.44 -22.03 6.19
CA GLU A 357 46.94 -23.41 6.02
C GLU A 357 46.76 -24.02 4.61
N PRO A 358 47.71 -24.84 4.12
CA PRO A 358 47.60 -25.42 2.79
C PRO A 358 46.54 -26.53 2.78
N SER A 359 45.26 -26.16 2.75
CA SER A 359 44.20 -27.03 2.26
C SER A 359 44.46 -27.27 0.76
N LYS A 360 44.20 -28.50 0.29
CA LYS A 360 44.78 -29.09 -0.93
C LYS A 360 44.24 -28.51 -2.26
N GLU A 361 43.53 -27.39 -2.23
CA GLU A 361 42.86 -26.82 -3.40
C GLU A 361 43.38 -25.40 -3.63
N GLU A 362 43.98 -25.14 -4.80
CA GLU A 362 44.30 -23.78 -5.22
C GLU A 362 42.98 -23.00 -5.35
N ILE A 363 42.78 -22.02 -4.48
CA ILE A 363 41.59 -21.16 -4.49
C ILE A 363 41.75 -20.15 -5.63
N GLU A 364 40.82 -20.17 -6.58
CA GLU A 364 40.78 -19.16 -7.65
C GLU A 364 40.25 -17.84 -7.09
N ILE A 365 40.94 -16.74 -7.38
CA ILE A 365 40.58 -15.39 -6.89
C ILE A 365 40.25 -14.49 -8.07
N GLN A 366 39.08 -13.84 -8.03
CA GLN A 366 38.66 -12.87 -9.03
C GLN A 366 38.45 -11.50 -8.41
N PHE A 367 39.01 -10.46 -9.03
CA PHE A 367 38.88 -9.08 -8.54
C PHE A 367 37.77 -8.34 -9.29
N HIS A 368 36.94 -7.62 -8.54
CA HIS A 368 35.82 -6.84 -9.06
C HIS A 368 35.89 -5.40 -8.54
N GLY A 369 35.52 -4.44 -9.39
CA GLY A 369 35.49 -3.02 -9.02
C GLY A 369 34.22 -2.61 -8.26
N ASP A 370 33.15 -3.39 -8.38
CA ASP A 370 31.85 -3.12 -7.79
C ASP A 370 31.23 -4.42 -7.21
N PRO A 371 30.44 -4.32 -6.12
CA PRO A 371 29.84 -5.51 -5.51
C PRO A 371 28.80 -6.22 -6.38
N LEU A 372 28.13 -5.49 -7.28
CA LEU A 372 27.07 -6.02 -8.14
C LEU A 372 27.63 -7.01 -9.16
N SER A 373 28.75 -6.66 -9.79
CA SER A 373 29.51 -7.49 -10.73
C SER A 373 30.03 -8.75 -10.05
N ALA A 374 30.48 -8.65 -8.80
CA ALA A 374 30.91 -9.81 -8.03
C ALA A 374 29.76 -10.78 -7.77
N ILE A 375 28.63 -10.30 -7.24
CA ILE A 375 27.44 -11.12 -6.97
C ILE A 375 26.90 -11.74 -8.27
N ASN A 376 26.86 -10.96 -9.36
CA ASN A 376 26.45 -11.45 -10.67
C ASN A 376 27.43 -12.46 -11.28
N ALA A 377 28.66 -12.59 -10.78
CA ALA A 377 29.64 -13.58 -11.22
C ALA A 377 29.67 -14.84 -10.35
N CYS A 378 29.01 -14.84 -9.18
CA CYS A 378 28.98 -15.95 -8.25
C CYS A 378 28.18 -17.15 -8.77
N TYR A 379 28.62 -18.33 -8.35
CA TYR A 379 27.95 -19.62 -8.46
C TYR A 379 27.76 -20.21 -7.05
N GLU A 380 27.10 -21.36 -6.98
CA GLU A 380 26.85 -22.03 -5.70
C GLU A 380 28.15 -22.38 -4.95
N GLY A 381 28.25 -21.89 -3.71
CA GLY A 381 29.38 -22.10 -2.81
C GLY A 381 30.54 -21.10 -2.93
N ASP A 382 30.40 -20.06 -3.76
CA ASP A 382 31.39 -18.99 -3.90
C ASP A 382 31.35 -18.01 -2.70
N THR A 383 32.49 -17.36 -2.43
CA THR A 383 32.65 -16.36 -1.36
C THR A 383 32.98 -15.00 -1.96
N VAL A 384 32.29 -13.95 -1.52
CA VAL A 384 32.52 -12.56 -1.91
C VAL A 384 33.07 -11.79 -0.70
N ILE A 385 34.29 -11.28 -0.83
CA ILE A 385 34.94 -10.45 0.19
C ILE A 385 34.91 -9.00 -0.28
N VAL A 386 34.23 -8.14 0.48
CA VAL A 386 34.15 -6.70 0.22
C VAL A 386 35.17 -5.97 1.08
N CYS A 387 36.12 -5.29 0.44
CA CYS A 387 37.11 -4.49 1.14
C CYS A 387 36.52 -3.18 1.66
N PRO A 388 37.14 -2.55 2.69
CA PRO A 388 36.75 -1.22 3.19
C PRO A 388 36.61 -0.19 2.07
N GLY A 389 35.48 0.49 2.05
CA GLY A 389 35.11 1.42 1.00
C GLY A 389 33.63 1.77 1.00
N HIS A 390 33.31 2.82 0.26
CA HIS A 390 31.93 3.27 0.02
C HIS A 390 31.54 2.93 -1.42
N TYR A 391 30.63 1.97 -1.58
CA TYR A 391 30.19 1.42 -2.86
C TYR A 391 28.79 1.91 -3.18
N VAL A 392 28.65 2.69 -4.25
CA VAL A 392 27.34 3.15 -4.74
C VAL A 392 26.87 2.21 -5.83
N VAL A 393 25.67 1.63 -5.64
CA VAL A 393 25.08 0.66 -6.56
C VAL A 393 23.72 1.16 -7.05
N HIS A 394 23.48 1.04 -8.35
CA HIS A 394 22.21 1.43 -8.98
C HIS A 394 21.27 0.25 -9.25
N GLY A 395 21.78 -0.98 -9.20
CA GLY A 395 21.00 -2.21 -9.39
C GLY A 395 20.58 -2.89 -8.09
N THR A 396 19.85 -3.99 -8.24
CA THR A 396 19.44 -4.88 -7.16
C THR A 396 20.43 -6.04 -7.03
N PHE A 397 20.75 -6.47 -5.81
CA PHE A 397 21.46 -7.71 -5.57
C PHE A 397 20.50 -8.90 -5.58
N SER A 398 20.57 -9.68 -6.65
CA SER A 398 19.75 -10.86 -6.84
C SER A 398 20.57 -12.12 -6.52
N ILE A 399 20.46 -12.63 -5.30
CA ILE A 399 21.25 -13.77 -4.81
C ILE A 399 20.39 -15.04 -4.83
N ALA A 400 20.54 -15.84 -5.89
CA ALA A 400 19.83 -17.12 -6.04
C ALA A 400 20.65 -18.36 -5.70
N ASP A 401 21.97 -18.24 -5.66
CA ASP A 401 22.87 -19.33 -5.30
C ASP A 401 23.30 -19.18 -3.82
N SER A 402 23.66 -20.29 -3.18
CA SER A 402 24.15 -20.28 -1.80
C SER A 402 25.56 -19.71 -1.74
N ILE A 403 25.68 -18.43 -1.38
CA ILE A 403 26.93 -17.68 -1.34
C ILE A 403 27.20 -17.07 0.03
N GLU A 404 28.47 -16.76 0.28
CA GLU A 404 28.90 -16.02 1.47
C GLU A 404 29.39 -14.62 1.07
N LEU A 405 28.71 -13.57 1.56
CA LEU A 405 29.09 -12.18 1.37
C LEU A 405 29.66 -11.62 2.68
N GLU A 406 30.95 -11.31 2.68
CA GLU A 406 31.69 -10.90 3.87
C GLU A 406 32.35 -9.53 3.67
N GLY A 407 32.14 -8.62 4.63
CA GLY A 407 32.93 -7.40 4.73
C GLY A 407 34.25 -7.64 5.48
N TYR A 408 35.38 -7.30 4.86
CA TYR A 408 36.70 -7.37 5.49
C TYR A 408 37.00 -6.11 6.31
N GLY A 409 36.39 -5.99 7.49
CA GLY A 409 36.57 -4.82 8.35
C GLY A 409 35.43 -4.61 9.33
N LEU A 410 35.34 -3.39 9.87
CA LEU A 410 34.17 -2.99 10.64
C LEU A 410 33.02 -2.64 9.69
N PRO A 411 31.75 -2.86 10.10
CA PRO A 411 30.60 -2.57 9.24
C PRO A 411 30.53 -1.11 8.78
N ASP A 412 30.97 -0.16 9.61
CA ASP A 412 30.99 1.26 9.27
C ASP A 412 32.04 1.63 8.20
N ASP A 413 33.07 0.80 8.02
CA ASP A 413 34.10 1.01 6.99
C ASP A 413 33.67 0.44 5.62
N ILE A 414 32.62 -0.38 5.58
CA ILE A 414 32.15 -1.11 4.39
C ILE A 414 30.69 -0.76 4.15
N VAL A 415 30.50 0.31 3.39
CA VAL A 415 29.17 0.87 3.13
C VAL A 415 28.77 0.56 1.70
N ILE A 416 27.63 -0.11 1.52
CA ILE A 416 26.99 -0.30 0.24
C ILE A 416 25.71 0.55 0.21
N GLU A 417 25.74 1.60 -0.59
CA GLU A 417 24.64 2.56 -0.76
C GLU A 417 23.90 2.26 -2.05
N LYS A 418 22.60 1.96 -1.97
CA LYS A 418 21.73 1.90 -3.14
C LYS A 418 21.27 3.31 -3.51
N ARG A 419 21.55 3.73 -4.74
CA ARG A 419 21.02 4.98 -5.31
C ARG A 419 20.14 4.72 -6.51
N GLY A 420 18.96 5.35 -6.52
CA GLY A 420 18.04 5.32 -7.65
C GLY A 420 16.72 4.64 -7.30
N LYS A 421 15.69 4.98 -8.07
CA LYS A 421 14.36 4.42 -7.91
C LYS A 421 14.38 2.97 -8.34
N GLY A 422 14.09 2.05 -7.43
CA GLY A 422 13.98 0.63 -7.73
C GLY A 422 13.35 -0.14 -6.59
N ASP A 423 12.69 -1.24 -6.93
CA ASP A 423 11.80 -1.98 -6.03
C ASP A 423 12.54 -2.52 -4.80
N THR A 424 13.54 -3.39 -5.00
CA THR A 424 14.26 -4.12 -3.93
C THR A 424 15.75 -3.79 -3.92
N PHE A 425 16.42 -3.85 -2.75
CA PHE A 425 17.88 -3.70 -2.70
C PHE A 425 18.59 -5.06 -2.71
N VAL A 426 18.28 -5.94 -1.76
CA VAL A 426 18.86 -7.29 -1.69
C VAL A 426 17.75 -8.33 -1.67
N ASP A 427 17.70 -9.17 -2.71
CA ASP A 427 16.77 -10.29 -2.84
C ASP A 427 17.52 -11.62 -2.68
N CYS A 428 17.10 -12.39 -1.68
CA CYS A 428 17.68 -13.68 -1.34
C CYS A 428 16.70 -14.81 -1.67
N THR A 429 17.09 -15.67 -2.60
CA THR A 429 16.32 -16.88 -3.00
C THR A 429 17.13 -18.17 -2.88
N GLY A 430 18.44 -18.08 -2.60
CA GLY A 430 19.33 -19.23 -2.40
C GLY A 430 19.01 -20.06 -1.15
N THR A 431 19.51 -21.30 -1.12
CA THR A 431 19.17 -22.25 -0.05
C THR A 431 19.82 -21.90 1.29
N ASP A 432 21.06 -21.44 1.29
CA ASP A 432 21.78 -20.93 2.48
C ASP A 432 22.69 -19.76 2.08
N ILE A 433 22.29 -18.55 2.43
CA ILE A 433 23.03 -17.32 2.13
C ILE A 433 23.56 -16.74 3.44
N LYS A 434 24.83 -16.35 3.46
CA LYS A 434 25.44 -15.70 4.62
C LYS A 434 25.91 -14.30 4.25
N ILE A 435 25.49 -13.29 5.01
CA ILE A 435 25.94 -11.91 4.84
C ILE A 435 26.51 -11.46 6.19
N SER A 436 27.73 -10.92 6.19
CA SER A 436 28.39 -10.51 7.42
C SER A 436 29.25 -9.25 7.29
N SER A 437 29.29 -8.47 8.38
CA SER A 437 30.17 -7.29 8.54
C SER A 437 30.04 -6.20 7.46
N ILE A 438 28.81 -5.95 6.98
CA ILE A 438 28.52 -4.95 5.94
C ILE A 438 27.44 -4.00 6.42
N LYS A 439 27.56 -2.72 6.02
CA LYS A 439 26.52 -1.71 6.17
C LYS A 439 25.78 -1.48 4.87
N PHE A 440 24.47 -1.71 4.88
CA PHE A 440 23.58 -1.40 3.76
C PHE A 440 22.83 -0.10 4.03
N VAL A 441 22.83 0.79 3.04
CA VAL A 441 22.10 2.06 3.09
C VAL A 441 21.17 2.13 1.89
N GLN A 442 19.87 2.32 2.16
CA GLN A 442 18.83 2.38 1.14
C GLN A 442 18.23 3.79 1.08
N HIS A 443 18.06 4.30 -0.14
CA HIS A 443 17.37 5.55 -0.43
C HIS A 443 16.30 5.33 -1.51
N ASP A 444 15.16 6.01 -1.39
CA ASP A 444 14.10 6.08 -2.41
C ASP A 444 13.67 4.71 -2.98
N ALA A 445 13.48 3.71 -2.11
CA ALA A 445 13.02 2.38 -2.49
C ALA A 445 11.52 2.19 -2.24
N VAL A 446 10.93 1.20 -2.91
CA VAL A 446 9.51 0.82 -2.74
C VAL A 446 9.37 -0.32 -1.75
N GLU A 447 10.26 -1.32 -1.83
CA GLU A 447 10.29 -2.47 -0.94
C GLU A 447 11.44 -2.38 0.06
N GLY A 448 11.54 -3.40 0.94
CA GLY A 448 12.51 -3.40 2.03
C GLY A 448 13.98 -3.52 1.60
N ILE A 449 14.89 -3.32 2.55
CA ILE A 449 16.35 -3.39 2.31
C ILE A 449 16.79 -4.80 1.93
N LEU A 450 16.19 -5.81 2.57
CA LEU A 450 16.49 -7.22 2.37
C LEU A 450 15.20 -8.02 2.35
N ILE A 451 15.01 -8.83 1.32
CA ILE A 451 13.85 -9.70 1.17
C ILE A 451 14.32 -11.14 1.00
N ILE A 452 13.78 -12.01 1.84
CA ILE A 452 14.08 -13.44 1.81
C ILE A 452 12.84 -14.14 1.28
N HIS A 453 12.90 -14.59 0.03
CA HIS A 453 11.81 -15.31 -0.62
C HIS A 453 11.78 -16.78 -0.21
N HIS A 454 12.95 -17.43 -0.24
CA HIS A 454 13.11 -18.86 0.02
C HIS A 454 14.45 -19.15 0.66
N GLY A 455 14.57 -20.33 1.28
CA GLY A 455 15.80 -20.80 1.90
C GLY A 455 16.12 -20.09 3.21
N LYS A 456 17.38 -20.20 3.62
CA LYS A 456 17.89 -19.64 4.87
C LYS A 456 18.85 -18.49 4.58
N THR A 457 18.64 -17.35 5.23
CA THR A 457 19.58 -16.23 5.18
C THR A 457 20.09 -15.90 6.57
N THR A 458 21.41 -15.84 6.70
CA THR A 458 22.11 -15.50 7.95
C THR A 458 22.73 -14.11 7.84
N LEU A 459 22.32 -13.20 8.71
CA LEU A 459 22.91 -11.88 8.89
C LEU A 459 23.72 -11.84 10.19
N GLU A 460 24.99 -11.46 10.11
CA GLU A 460 25.88 -11.41 11.27
C GLU A 460 26.70 -10.12 11.27
N ASN A 461 26.63 -9.34 12.36
CA ASN A 461 27.39 -8.10 12.47
C ASN A 461 27.10 -7.10 11.33
N CYS A 462 25.85 -7.00 10.88
CA CYS A 462 25.44 -6.11 9.79
C CYS A 462 24.74 -4.85 10.31
N VAL A 463 24.82 -3.76 9.55
CA VAL A 463 24.09 -2.52 9.84
C VAL A 463 23.16 -2.21 8.69
N LEU A 464 21.86 -2.07 8.97
CA LEU A 464 20.81 -1.86 7.97
C LEU A 464 20.15 -0.50 8.20
N GLN A 465 20.53 0.49 7.38
CA GLN A 465 19.89 1.79 7.36
C GLN A 465 18.81 1.81 6.28
N CYS A 466 17.57 1.67 6.72
CA CYS A 466 16.40 1.46 5.87
C CYS A 466 15.60 2.76 5.77
N GLU A 467 14.91 2.99 4.65
CA GLU A 467 13.98 4.12 4.51
C GLU A 467 12.51 3.66 4.50
N THR A 468 12.21 2.53 3.88
CA THR A 468 10.85 1.95 3.82
C THR A 468 10.69 0.86 4.89
N THR A 469 10.73 -0.41 4.49
CA THR A 469 10.73 -1.58 5.38
C THR A 469 12.17 -2.04 5.57
N GLY A 470 12.51 -2.57 6.74
CA GLY A 470 13.83 -3.17 6.93
C GLY A 470 13.95 -4.54 6.27
N VAL A 471 13.81 -5.61 7.05
CA VAL A 471 13.96 -6.98 6.55
C VAL A 471 12.59 -7.64 6.39
N THR A 472 12.33 -8.26 5.24
CA THR A 472 11.09 -8.99 4.97
C THR A 472 11.36 -10.49 4.82
N VAL A 473 10.74 -11.30 5.68
CA VAL A 473 10.84 -12.77 5.67
C VAL A 473 9.55 -13.37 5.13
N ARG A 474 9.60 -13.94 3.92
CA ARG A 474 8.42 -14.50 3.24
C ARG A 474 8.05 -15.89 3.76
N THR A 475 6.88 -16.38 3.32
CA THR A 475 6.37 -17.70 3.67
C THR A 475 7.37 -18.81 3.36
N SER A 476 7.59 -19.69 4.34
CA SER A 476 8.54 -20.81 4.29
C SER A 476 10.02 -20.42 4.18
N ALA A 477 10.38 -19.15 4.42
CA ALA A 477 11.77 -18.71 4.51
C ALA A 477 12.30 -18.74 5.96
N GLU A 478 13.63 -18.82 6.12
CA GLU A 478 14.31 -18.77 7.41
C GLU A 478 15.28 -17.57 7.50
N LEU A 479 15.12 -16.73 8.52
CA LEU A 479 16.04 -15.65 8.87
C LEU A 479 16.78 -15.99 10.17
N LEU A 480 18.10 -15.85 10.14
CA LEU A 480 18.95 -15.85 11.32
C LEU A 480 19.71 -14.52 11.39
N MET A 481 19.33 -13.63 12.31
CA MET A 481 19.97 -12.32 12.46
C MET A 481 20.68 -12.24 13.81
N LYS A 482 21.98 -11.93 13.79
CA LYS A 482 22.81 -11.87 14.99
C LYS A 482 23.65 -10.60 15.04
N ASN A 483 23.76 -10.00 16.23
CA ASN A 483 24.68 -8.89 16.49
C ASN A 483 24.56 -7.75 15.47
N SER A 484 23.36 -7.53 14.94
CA SER A 484 23.12 -6.61 13.83
C SER A 484 22.20 -5.47 14.27
N ASP A 485 22.37 -4.30 13.64
CA ASP A 485 21.58 -3.11 13.94
C ASP A 485 20.72 -2.72 12.75
N LEU A 486 19.43 -2.46 12.98
CA LEU A 486 18.44 -2.08 11.98
C LEU A 486 17.73 -0.79 12.42
N TYR A 487 17.76 0.23 11.56
CA TYR A 487 17.13 1.51 11.87
C TYR A 487 16.68 2.34 10.69
N GLY A 488 15.80 3.30 10.97
CA GLY A 488 15.34 4.33 10.03
C GLY A 488 14.12 3.94 9.18
N ALA A 489 13.57 2.74 9.37
CA ALA A 489 12.46 2.24 8.56
C ALA A 489 11.17 3.05 8.80
N LYS A 490 10.63 3.73 7.77
CA LYS A 490 9.31 4.37 7.82
C LYS A 490 8.16 3.36 7.93
N GLY A 491 8.42 2.09 7.62
CA GLY A 491 7.54 0.94 7.80
C GLY A 491 7.94 0.11 9.03
N ALA A 492 7.77 -1.21 8.92
CA ALA A 492 8.25 -2.12 9.94
C ALA A 492 9.76 -2.35 9.81
N GLY A 493 10.45 -2.49 10.95
CA GLY A 493 11.86 -2.87 10.96
C GLY A 493 12.05 -4.29 10.44
N ILE A 494 11.29 -5.25 10.97
CA ILE A 494 11.26 -6.63 10.45
C ILE A 494 9.82 -7.06 10.18
N GLU A 495 9.54 -7.55 8.99
CA GLU A 495 8.25 -8.14 8.60
C GLU A 495 8.33 -9.66 8.49
N ILE A 496 7.47 -10.37 9.21
CA ILE A 496 7.46 -11.84 9.30
C ILE A 496 6.14 -12.35 8.75
N TYR A 497 6.19 -13.19 7.72
CA TYR A 497 5.01 -13.79 7.09
C TYR A 497 4.69 -15.19 7.66
N PRO A 498 3.46 -15.71 7.46
CA PRO A 498 3.07 -17.04 7.92
C PRO A 498 4.00 -18.14 7.38
N GLY A 499 4.22 -19.20 8.15
CA GLY A 499 5.07 -20.35 7.80
C GLY A 499 6.58 -20.07 7.81
N SER A 500 7.00 -18.85 8.12
CA SER A 500 8.42 -18.49 8.18
C SER A 500 9.07 -18.84 9.53
N LYS A 501 10.39 -18.90 9.56
CA LYS A 501 11.18 -19.11 10.79
C LYS A 501 12.14 -17.94 10.99
N CYS A 502 12.05 -17.25 12.11
CA CYS A 502 12.86 -16.06 12.39
C CYS A 502 13.58 -16.22 13.73
N THR A 503 14.92 -16.15 13.71
CA THR A 503 15.76 -16.20 14.92
C THR A 503 16.58 -14.92 15.02
N LEU A 504 16.31 -14.13 16.06
CA LEU A 504 16.94 -12.85 16.33
C LEU A 504 17.72 -12.94 17.64
N SER A 505 19.05 -12.76 17.60
CA SER A 505 19.89 -12.70 18.80
C SER A 505 20.78 -11.47 18.88
N ASP A 506 20.75 -10.77 20.01
CA ASP A 506 21.65 -9.65 20.32
C ASP A 506 21.60 -8.52 19.27
N ASN A 507 20.43 -8.25 18.68
CA ASN A 507 20.24 -7.21 17.66
C ASN A 507 19.66 -5.91 18.24
N GLY A 508 19.98 -4.77 17.62
CA GLY A 508 19.32 -3.48 17.85
C GLY A 508 18.29 -3.18 16.77
N ILE A 509 17.01 -2.98 17.13
CA ILE A 509 15.95 -2.58 16.17
C ILE A 509 15.31 -1.30 16.68
N HIS A 510 15.54 -0.18 15.99
CA HIS A 510 15.14 1.11 16.53
C HIS A 510 14.87 2.21 15.51
N HIS A 511 14.16 3.26 15.92
CA HIS A 511 13.78 4.37 15.04
C HIS A 511 13.02 3.88 13.79
N CYS A 512 12.15 2.88 13.97
CA CYS A 512 11.24 2.39 12.94
C CYS A 512 9.80 2.82 13.26
N LYS A 513 8.88 2.77 12.28
CA LYS A 513 7.46 3.00 12.58
C LYS A 513 6.92 1.89 13.48
N GLU A 514 7.13 0.63 13.11
CA GLU A 514 6.89 -0.53 13.98
C GLU A 514 8.20 -1.31 14.09
N GLY A 515 8.52 -1.87 15.26
CA GLY A 515 9.78 -2.62 15.43
C GLY A 515 9.78 -3.94 14.63
N ILE A 516 8.93 -4.87 15.04
CA ILE A 516 8.70 -6.16 14.37
C ILE A 516 7.20 -6.28 14.07
N LEU A 517 6.87 -6.60 12.82
CA LEU A 517 5.50 -6.82 12.37
C LEU A 517 5.33 -8.28 11.97
N ILE A 518 4.51 -9.00 12.71
CA ILE A 518 4.15 -10.39 12.44
C ILE A 518 2.80 -10.39 11.75
N LYS A 519 2.71 -11.00 10.58
CA LYS A 519 1.46 -11.11 9.84
C LYS A 519 0.95 -12.54 9.93
N ASP A 520 -0.29 -12.70 10.39
CA ASP A 520 -0.95 -13.99 10.58
C ASP A 520 -2.19 -14.08 9.67
N PHE A 521 -1.96 -14.35 8.39
CA PHE A 521 -3.04 -14.54 7.40
C PHE A 521 -3.49 -15.99 7.44
N LEU A 522 -4.43 -16.30 8.32
CA LEU A 522 -4.98 -17.64 8.46
C LEU A 522 -5.98 -17.91 7.33
N ASP A 523 -5.56 -18.72 6.37
CA ASP A 523 -6.43 -19.65 5.65
C ASP A 523 -5.91 -21.06 6.01
N GLU A 524 -6.78 -22.09 6.04
CA GLU A 524 -6.57 -23.42 6.69
C GLU A 524 -5.32 -24.24 6.26
N HIS A 525 -4.41 -23.69 5.45
CA HIS A 525 -3.34 -24.37 4.74
C HIS A 525 -1.91 -23.88 5.11
N TYR A 526 -1.75 -22.95 6.06
CA TYR A 526 -0.44 -22.37 6.40
C TYR A 526 -0.02 -22.61 7.84
N ASP A 527 1.26 -22.97 8.01
CA ASP A 527 1.90 -23.15 9.31
C ASP A 527 2.07 -21.81 10.04
N ILE A 528 1.95 -21.84 11.37
CA ILE A 528 2.20 -20.68 12.25
C ILE A 528 3.69 -20.30 12.15
N PRO A 529 4.04 -19.00 12.04
CA PRO A 529 5.44 -18.57 12.00
C PRO A 529 6.16 -18.93 13.30
N LYS A 530 7.43 -19.34 13.20
CA LYS A 530 8.26 -19.74 14.36
C LYS A 530 9.30 -18.67 14.68
N ILE A 531 9.12 -17.97 15.79
CA ILE A 531 9.93 -16.81 16.15
C ILE A 531 10.72 -17.09 17.42
N SER A 532 12.03 -16.83 17.38
CA SER A 532 12.94 -16.92 18.51
C SER A 532 13.66 -15.59 18.69
N MET A 533 13.56 -14.98 19.88
CA MET A 533 14.14 -13.69 20.21
C MET A 533 14.97 -13.80 21.47
N VAL A 534 16.27 -13.51 21.37
CA VAL A 534 17.20 -13.57 22.50
C VAL A 534 17.98 -12.26 22.60
N ASN A 535 17.95 -11.60 23.76
CA ASN A 535 18.76 -10.42 24.08
C ASN A 535 18.68 -9.25 23.08
N ASN A 536 17.60 -9.11 22.32
CA ASN A 536 17.45 -8.00 21.39
C ASN A 536 17.06 -6.71 22.12
N VAL A 537 17.45 -5.56 21.58
CA VAL A 537 17.10 -4.23 22.09
C VAL A 537 16.21 -3.54 21.07
N ILE A 538 14.91 -3.44 21.38
CA ILE A 538 13.91 -2.87 20.47
C ILE A 538 13.40 -1.56 21.07
N HIS A 539 13.81 -0.43 20.48
CA HIS A 539 13.57 0.87 21.12
C HIS A 539 13.32 2.03 20.16
N ASN A 540 12.80 3.16 20.68
CA ASN A 540 12.56 4.40 19.92
C ASN A 540 11.70 4.19 18.66
N ASN A 541 10.80 3.20 18.64
CA ASN A 541 9.89 3.02 17.53
C ASN A 541 8.63 3.89 17.71
N GLU A 542 8.06 4.42 16.63
CA GLU A 542 6.88 5.30 16.70
C GLU A 542 5.64 4.56 17.23
N GLY A 543 5.50 3.28 16.84
CA GLY A 543 4.44 2.37 17.20
C GLY A 543 4.83 1.42 18.33
N TYR A 544 4.53 0.14 18.17
CA TYR A 544 4.87 -0.92 19.11
C TYR A 544 6.25 -1.53 18.79
N GLY A 545 6.84 -2.18 19.80
CA GLY A 545 8.04 -2.99 19.61
C GLY A 545 7.79 -4.23 18.76
N VAL A 546 6.70 -4.95 19.04
CA VAL A 546 6.21 -6.07 18.25
C VAL A 546 4.71 -5.91 18.01
N VAL A 547 4.28 -6.02 16.76
CA VAL A 547 2.87 -5.98 16.35
C VAL A 547 2.51 -7.31 15.72
N LEU A 548 1.36 -7.85 16.13
CA LEU A 548 0.74 -8.98 15.45
C LEU A 548 -0.49 -8.52 14.67
N VAL A 549 -0.57 -8.87 13.39
CA VAL A 549 -1.70 -8.56 12.52
C VAL A 549 -2.56 -9.81 12.34
N LYS A 550 -3.83 -9.75 12.74
CA LYS A 550 -4.82 -10.84 12.65
C LYS A 550 -6.05 -10.40 11.83
N PRO A 551 -6.65 -11.30 11.03
CA PRO A 551 -7.94 -11.03 10.39
C PRO A 551 -9.09 -11.01 11.42
N THR A 552 -10.05 -10.12 11.20
CA THR A 552 -11.23 -9.88 12.08
C THR A 552 -12.09 -11.11 12.33
N ILE A 553 -12.08 -12.11 11.42
CA ILE A 553 -12.87 -13.35 11.47
C ILE A 553 -12.67 -14.13 12.79
N PHE A 554 -11.53 -13.95 13.48
CA PHE A 554 -11.23 -14.68 14.72
C PHE A 554 -11.83 -14.07 15.99
N SER A 555 -12.28 -12.82 15.98
CA SER A 555 -12.84 -12.19 17.19
C SER A 555 -14.20 -12.82 17.54
N ASP A 556 -15.01 -13.11 16.53
CA ASP A 556 -16.37 -13.66 16.69
C ASP A 556 -16.35 -15.12 17.17
N LEU A 557 -15.30 -15.89 16.86
CA LEU A 557 -15.17 -17.27 17.35
C LEU A 557 -14.67 -17.34 18.79
N GLN A 558 -13.92 -16.34 19.26
CA GLN A 558 -13.40 -16.32 20.63
C GLN A 558 -14.43 -15.84 21.65
N GLU A 559 -15.35 -14.94 21.27
CA GLU A 559 -16.51 -14.57 22.10
C GLU A 559 -17.49 -15.74 22.25
N ASN A 560 -17.74 -16.53 21.19
CA ASN A 560 -18.67 -17.65 21.24
C ASN A 560 -18.17 -18.86 22.06
N VAL A 561 -16.86 -19.03 22.24
CA VAL A 561 -16.31 -20.11 23.09
C VAL A 561 -16.37 -19.74 24.58
N GLN A 562 -16.34 -18.45 24.93
CA GLN A 562 -16.53 -18.01 26.30
C GLN A 562 -17.98 -18.15 26.77
N ASP A 563 -18.96 -17.92 25.89
CA ASP A 563 -20.38 -18.10 26.23
C ASP A 563 -20.83 -19.58 26.27
N GLU A 564 -20.26 -20.47 25.44
CA GLU A 564 -20.62 -21.90 25.48
C GLU A 564 -19.99 -22.70 26.65
N THR A 565 -18.95 -22.17 27.29
CA THR A 565 -18.28 -22.84 28.42
C THR A 565 -18.98 -22.56 29.77
N GLU A 566 -19.80 -21.52 29.87
CA GLU A 566 -20.61 -21.24 31.06
C GLU A 566 -21.97 -21.98 31.06
N GLU A 567 -22.57 -22.28 29.90
CA GLU A 567 -23.84 -23.01 29.84
C GLU A 567 -23.69 -24.54 30.01
N ASN A 568 -22.56 -25.14 29.64
CA ASN A 568 -22.36 -26.59 29.72
C ASN A 568 -21.98 -27.11 31.12
N ASN A 569 -21.71 -26.23 32.08
CA ASN A 569 -21.46 -26.60 33.49
C ASN A 569 -22.74 -26.58 34.36
N ALA A 570 -23.88 -26.12 33.85
CA ALA A 570 -25.15 -26.07 34.59
C ALA A 570 -26.03 -27.34 34.43
N LEU A 571 -25.72 -28.22 33.47
CA LEU A 571 -26.54 -29.38 33.11
C LEU A 571 -25.81 -30.71 33.34
N LYS A 572 -25.24 -30.92 34.52
CA LYS A 572 -24.71 -32.24 34.93
C LYS A 572 -24.69 -32.47 36.45
N ILE A 573 -25.72 -32.05 37.16
CA ILE A 573 -25.98 -32.53 38.53
C ILE A 573 -27.48 -32.75 38.70
N GLN A 574 -27.95 -33.95 38.36
CA GLN A 574 -29.13 -34.59 38.96
C GLN A 574 -29.28 -36.00 38.39
N THR A 575 -28.67 -36.98 39.05
CA THR A 575 -29.17 -38.35 39.34
C THR A 575 -27.98 -39.28 39.59
N SER A 576 -27.65 -39.54 40.85
CA SER A 576 -27.68 -40.89 41.43
C SER A 576 -27.09 -40.85 42.85
N GLU A 577 -27.98 -40.96 43.82
CA GLU A 577 -27.67 -41.28 45.21
C GLU A 577 -27.17 -42.74 45.35
N GLU A 578 -26.32 -42.93 46.37
CA GLU A 578 -26.07 -44.17 47.14
C GLU A 578 -25.29 -45.33 46.44
N ALA A 579 -24.23 -45.94 47.02
CA ALA A 579 -23.62 -45.84 48.35
C ALA A 579 -22.20 -46.48 48.41
N SER A 580 -21.33 -45.88 49.25
CA SER A 580 -20.32 -46.47 50.19
C SER A 580 -19.27 -47.49 49.70
N ALA A 581 -17.99 -47.53 50.11
CA ALA A 581 -17.15 -46.92 51.14
C ALA A 581 -15.66 -47.11 50.66
N ALA A 582 -14.67 -46.29 51.01
CA ALA A 582 -14.03 -46.27 52.32
C ALA A 582 -12.96 -45.16 52.44
N GLU A 583 -12.76 -44.76 53.71
CA GLU A 583 -11.62 -44.09 54.33
C GLU A 583 -11.40 -42.57 54.18
N ARG A 584 -11.22 -42.00 55.37
CA ARG A 584 -11.19 -40.59 55.79
C ARG A 584 -9.74 -40.07 55.70
N VAL A 585 -9.55 -38.83 55.21
CA VAL A 585 -9.16 -37.59 55.96
C VAL A 585 -7.72 -37.68 56.51
N GLU A 586 -6.76 -36.81 56.17
CA GLU A 586 -6.69 -35.35 56.43
C GLU A 586 -5.34 -34.86 55.83
N LEU A 587 -5.27 -33.69 55.18
CA LEU A 587 -4.00 -32.96 55.07
C LEU A 587 -4.25 -31.46 54.85
N ASP A 588 -4.34 -30.77 55.98
CA ASP A 588 -4.14 -29.33 56.09
C ASP A 588 -2.68 -29.04 56.50
N GLU A 589 -2.24 -27.83 56.19
CA GLU A 589 -1.01 -27.13 56.62
C GLU A 589 0.30 -27.42 55.83
N LEU A 590 0.67 -26.59 54.85
CA LEU A 590 1.34 -25.27 54.98
C LEU A 590 2.61 -25.31 55.85
N ILE A 591 3.76 -25.54 55.20
CA ILE A 591 5.08 -25.21 55.74
C ILE A 591 5.71 -24.11 54.88
N GLN A 592 5.77 -22.90 55.44
CA GLN A 592 6.85 -21.95 55.18
C GLN A 592 7.95 -22.18 56.23
N CYS A 593 9.22 -22.23 55.81
CA CYS A 593 10.36 -21.58 56.50
C CYS A 593 11.69 -21.81 55.75
N ALA A 594 12.28 -20.72 55.26
CA ALA A 594 13.72 -20.51 55.26
C ALA A 594 13.99 -19.04 55.58
N THR A 595 14.57 -18.81 56.76
CA THR A 595 14.77 -17.52 57.44
C THR A 595 16.07 -16.84 57.02
N GLY A 596 16.08 -15.50 57.01
CA GLY A 596 17.30 -14.70 56.90
C GLY A 596 17.17 -13.23 57.36
N LYS A 597 16.90 -13.03 58.67
CA LYS A 597 17.24 -11.88 59.57
C LYS A 597 17.09 -10.42 59.08
N MET A 598 16.37 -9.59 59.85
CA MET A 598 16.93 -8.70 60.90
C MET A 598 15.82 -7.81 61.53
N GLU A 599 15.80 -7.72 62.87
CA GLU A 599 14.84 -7.00 63.72
C GLU A 599 15.04 -5.46 63.71
N LEU A 600 14.00 -4.68 64.08
CA LEU A 600 14.03 -3.72 65.20
C LEU A 600 12.62 -3.12 65.54
N TYR A 601 12.13 -3.50 66.71
CA TYR A 601 11.32 -2.84 67.77
C TYR A 601 10.37 -1.61 67.56
N ALA A 602 9.15 -1.82 68.06
CA ALA A 602 8.39 -1.06 69.09
C ALA A 602 7.51 0.20 68.76
N ARG A 603 6.19 -0.06 68.70
CA ARG A 603 5.07 0.49 69.51
C ARG A 603 5.01 1.99 69.87
N SER A 604 3.96 2.69 69.43
CA SER A 604 2.97 3.38 70.30
C SER A 604 1.79 3.96 69.49
N ASP A 605 0.57 3.72 69.98
CA ASP A 605 -0.70 4.30 69.52
C ASP A 605 -0.75 5.82 69.73
N LEU A 606 -1.48 6.56 68.88
CA LEU A 606 -2.37 7.68 69.24
C LEU A 606 -3.13 8.26 68.03
N SER A 607 -4.47 8.16 68.12
CA SER A 607 -5.54 9.11 67.74
C SER A 607 -5.74 9.59 66.29
N GLU A 608 -6.84 9.11 65.69
CA GLU A 608 -7.99 9.91 65.20
C GLU A 608 -7.69 11.25 64.50
N GLN A 609 -7.02 11.26 63.34
CA GLN A 609 -7.08 12.40 62.38
C GLN A 609 -6.93 11.99 60.90
N VAL A 610 -7.11 10.71 60.53
CA VAL A 610 -6.81 10.23 59.16
C VAL A 610 -8.06 9.92 58.31
N GLU A 611 -9.26 9.95 58.89
CA GLU A 611 -10.47 9.53 58.18
C GLU A 611 -10.89 10.48 57.04
N ASP A 612 -10.66 11.79 57.19
CA ASP A 612 -11.08 12.78 56.16
C ASP A 612 -10.12 12.88 54.96
N ASN A 613 -8.87 12.41 55.08
CA ASN A 613 -7.91 12.42 53.95
C ASN A 613 -8.03 11.18 53.06
N CYS A 614 -8.59 10.08 53.57
CA CYS A 614 -8.84 8.88 52.78
C CYS A 614 -9.95 9.09 51.73
N GLU A 615 -10.97 9.90 52.04
CA GLU A 615 -12.03 10.19 51.08
C GLU A 615 -11.53 11.01 49.88
N ILE A 616 -10.68 12.02 50.10
CA ILE A 616 -10.12 12.84 49.01
C ILE A 616 -9.20 12.02 48.10
N VAL A 617 -8.41 11.10 48.66
CA VAL A 617 -7.58 10.17 47.87
C VAL A 617 -8.45 9.20 47.07
N ASN A 618 -9.52 8.67 47.66
CA ASN A 618 -10.45 7.79 46.98
C ASN A 618 -11.21 8.51 45.86
N GLU A 619 -11.55 9.78 46.05
CA GLU A 619 -12.23 10.61 45.05
C GLU A 619 -11.28 11.01 43.91
N LEU A 620 -10.00 11.29 44.20
CA LEU A 620 -8.94 11.50 43.18
C LEU A 620 -8.62 10.23 42.38
N VAL A 621 -8.62 9.06 43.03
CA VAL A 621 -8.49 7.76 42.35
C VAL A 621 -9.72 7.49 41.49
N ALA A 622 -10.93 7.79 41.98
CA ALA A 622 -12.18 7.67 41.21
C ALA A 622 -12.24 8.64 40.01
N ALA A 623 -11.74 9.86 40.17
CA ALA A 623 -11.63 10.83 39.08
C ALA A 623 -10.56 10.42 38.05
N SER A 624 -9.46 9.82 38.50
CA SER A 624 -8.42 9.26 37.64
C SER A 624 -8.92 8.05 36.84
N THR A 625 -9.70 7.16 37.47
CA THR A 625 -10.30 6.00 36.79
C THR A 625 -11.39 6.42 35.80
N GLN A 626 -12.22 7.43 36.11
CA GLN A 626 -13.17 8.01 35.14
C GLN A 626 -12.46 8.68 33.96
N LYS A 627 -11.36 9.40 34.20
CA LYS A 627 -10.56 10.03 33.12
C LYS A 627 -9.85 8.97 32.26
N GLY A 628 -9.44 7.86 32.87
CA GLY A 628 -8.94 6.66 32.20
C GLY A 628 -10.02 5.95 31.37
N GLN A 629 -11.26 5.87 31.87
CA GLN A 629 -12.40 5.31 31.16
C GLN A 629 -12.85 6.17 29.97
N MET A 630 -12.81 7.51 30.09
CA MET A 630 -13.08 8.39 28.95
C MET A 630 -11.98 8.35 27.88
N LYS A 631 -10.71 8.15 28.28
CA LYS A 631 -9.62 7.83 27.34
C LYS A 631 -9.83 6.47 26.68
N LYS A 632 -10.27 5.45 27.44
CA LYS A 632 -10.62 4.12 26.90
C LYS A 632 -11.75 4.19 25.87
N LYS A 633 -12.82 4.95 26.13
CA LYS A 633 -13.92 5.14 25.17
C LYS A 633 -13.49 5.83 23.87
N ARG A 634 -12.62 6.85 23.97
CA ARG A 634 -12.05 7.52 22.79
C ARG A 634 -11.05 6.66 22.00
N LEU A 635 -10.41 5.68 22.64
CA LEU A 635 -9.47 4.75 22.00
C LEU A 635 -10.18 3.54 21.37
N SER A 636 -11.30 3.09 21.95
CA SER A 636 -12.15 2.05 21.35
C SER A 636 -12.89 2.53 20.10
N GLU A 637 -13.22 3.82 20.01
CA GLU A 637 -13.79 4.44 18.80
C GLU A 637 -12.77 4.55 17.65
N LEU A 638 -11.47 4.32 17.91
CA LEU A 638 -10.37 4.36 16.93
C LEU A 638 -9.80 2.98 16.55
N GLY A 639 -10.46 1.88 16.95
CA GLY A 639 -10.07 0.52 16.56
C GLY A 639 -8.75 0.00 17.16
N ILE A 640 -8.25 0.60 18.24
CA ILE A 640 -7.02 0.15 18.91
C ILE A 640 -7.39 -0.74 20.10
N THR A 641 -7.24 -2.06 19.96
CA THR A 641 -7.32 -3.00 21.09
C THR A 641 -6.06 -2.89 21.97
N GLN A 642 -6.23 -3.05 23.29
CA GLN A 642 -5.19 -2.81 24.30
C GLN A 642 -3.92 -3.65 24.07
N ALA A 643 -2.79 -3.18 24.62
CA ALA A 643 -1.56 -3.97 24.76
C ALA A 643 -1.89 -5.34 25.35
N ASP A 644 -1.76 -6.37 24.52
CA ASP A 644 -2.18 -7.72 24.87
C ASP A 644 -1.00 -8.45 25.53
N ASP A 645 -1.02 -8.54 26.86
CA ASP A 645 -0.06 -9.32 27.62
C ASP A 645 -0.12 -10.83 27.28
N ASN A 646 -1.13 -11.29 26.53
CA ASN A 646 -1.21 -12.67 26.01
C ASN A 646 -0.45 -12.88 24.69
N LEU A 647 0.12 -11.87 24.04
CA LEU A 647 0.87 -12.07 22.79
C LEU A 647 2.07 -13.02 22.99
N MET A 648 2.68 -13.01 24.18
CA MET A 648 3.80 -13.86 24.57
C MET A 648 3.43 -15.34 24.78
N SER A 649 2.13 -15.65 24.85
CA SER A 649 1.60 -17.00 25.07
C SER A 649 1.16 -17.71 23.79
N GLN A 650 1.29 -17.05 22.63
CA GLN A 650 0.89 -17.60 21.35
C GLN A 650 1.92 -18.61 20.82
N GLU A 651 1.46 -19.68 20.19
CA GLU A 651 2.27 -20.80 19.69
C GLU A 651 3.38 -20.40 18.69
N MET A 652 3.34 -19.16 18.17
CA MET A 652 4.34 -18.61 17.26
C MET A 652 5.71 -18.34 17.91
N PHE A 653 5.76 -18.08 19.21
CA PHE A 653 7.02 -17.75 19.90
C PHE A 653 7.66 -18.99 20.49
N VAL A 654 8.73 -19.46 19.85
CA VAL A 654 9.48 -20.65 20.28
C VAL A 654 10.38 -20.33 21.49
N SER A 655 10.95 -19.12 21.54
CA SER A 655 11.81 -18.68 22.64
C SER A 655 11.85 -17.16 22.71
N ILE A 656 11.62 -16.59 23.90
CA ILE A 656 11.79 -15.15 24.15
C ILE A 656 12.57 -14.98 25.46
N VAL A 657 13.83 -14.55 25.37
CA VAL A 657 14.72 -14.46 26.54
C VAL A 657 15.52 -13.17 26.50
N GLY A 658 15.53 -12.40 27.59
CA GLY A 658 16.47 -11.27 27.77
C GLY A 658 16.26 -10.04 26.86
N ASN A 659 15.17 -10.00 26.08
CA ASN A 659 14.87 -8.87 25.19
C ASN A 659 14.46 -7.62 25.98
N GLN A 660 14.86 -6.45 25.50
CA GLN A 660 14.58 -5.15 26.10
C GLN A 660 13.73 -4.29 25.17
N PHE A 661 12.61 -3.79 25.69
CA PHE A 661 11.73 -2.87 24.98
C PHE A 661 11.76 -1.52 25.68
N LYS A 662 12.17 -0.45 25.00
CA LYS A 662 12.32 0.88 25.62
C LYS A 662 11.81 1.98 24.68
N TRP A 663 11.15 2.99 25.23
CA TRP A 663 10.79 4.21 24.48
C TRP A 663 10.05 3.97 23.15
N ASN A 664 9.25 2.90 23.05
CA ASN A 664 8.35 2.68 21.91
C ASN A 664 7.05 3.47 22.16
N GLY A 665 6.53 4.15 21.14
CA GLY A 665 5.46 5.14 21.27
C GLY A 665 4.11 4.57 21.71
N LYS A 666 3.74 3.37 21.25
CA LYS A 666 2.46 2.72 21.58
C LYS A 666 2.57 1.57 22.59
N GLY A 667 3.78 1.07 22.86
CA GLY A 667 4.04 0.01 23.85
C GLY A 667 5.02 -1.05 23.36
N SER A 668 5.22 -2.10 24.14
CA SER A 668 6.09 -3.23 23.75
C SER A 668 5.42 -4.16 22.75
N PHE A 669 4.13 -4.44 22.95
CA PHE A 669 3.35 -5.42 22.20
C PHE A 669 2.01 -4.81 21.79
N GLY A 670 1.56 -5.10 20.56
CA GLY A 670 0.25 -4.69 20.06
C GLY A 670 -0.36 -5.73 19.13
N THR A 671 -1.68 -5.78 19.08
CA THR A 671 -2.43 -6.61 18.13
C THR A 671 -3.23 -5.67 17.22
N PHE A 672 -3.12 -5.85 15.91
CA PHE A 672 -3.89 -5.14 14.91
C PHE A 672 -4.88 -6.10 14.27
N LEU A 673 -6.17 -5.80 14.39
CA LEU A 673 -7.24 -6.52 13.73
C LEU A 673 -7.60 -5.79 12.44
N PHE A 674 -7.80 -6.51 11.34
CA PHE A 674 -8.23 -5.93 10.06
C PHE A 674 -9.42 -6.67 9.47
#